data_AF-A0AAV5HE32-F1
#
_entry.id   AF-A0AAV5HE32-F1
#
_cell.length_a   1.000
_cell.length_b   1.000
_cell.length_c   1.000
_cell.angle_alpha   90.00
_cell.angle_beta   90.00
_cell.angle_gamma   90.00
#
_symmetry.space_group_name_H-M   'P 1'
#
loop_
_entity.id
_entity.type
_entity.pdbx_description
1 polymer ?
#
loop_
_entity_poly.entity_id
_entity_poly.type
_entity_poly.pdbx_seq_one_letter_code
_entity_poly.pdbx_strand_id
1 'polypeptide(L)'
;MEKRKLTEWKIGKANFDFSESKQELSEKVNSITDDLLPAGQIAQVHEILIQNGLASAEVLESGDSSELAWVSGYDWFYKTEFTIPKEEEHYFLCCKGLDTVCDIFLNGEYLGLSESMYLPFEKEITDLVTLDGKNSLLLYFHSHEKMLKVFTDTMPERYRGCVPARAMLLKAEDYGADPGKCRGYWNIGIFDDVYVEGCSVLKLQEVTIDVKQSQPFQVYDKAAVSYSVRGTAYRGGMIRADIMVSEADGSNPLFRASGKQVEAGEFRIEGSILVENPKLWWPRNYGDQPLYRFRAELSMDGVVCEPVCRPFGIRDIRRTGNMAFTCNGEHIRLFGGDIAPVYGPSNVFHDQTAFDLIDKIWLAGMNAVRIWGPGKPYPDRFYDRFDELGILVWQDFPTGGSELPCDEHYRELLAGQAEAMLRRLKHHPCIYLWCGGNENIYMNEYFERSSTIGYDILTDTFRRLCNELDPERVYHVSCPYEGKYTNDPDFGDSHGSRAFRRFLPGEPYGVFYSENIRVYPPQYKSMKRWLGSGMWDENYTDVRPVGCIKPMPASWASRLGNFGEEKLGPIHEYYSADTPDGLIYKFTAAASQDIYQMYARSRRGKPHYKSEENTICQGFMLWKINDPWPNFYCALVDYYGECAMTYYAVKRAVRPVWIDLEVDDRVYLWGVNDTLSDFRGTVTLTSFRMDENRTDRQAEIPVSLLKDTSGVLTNLDFWGPVHWHTVLHACLKDERGEALFTTTAFLKQENMLAFPDAILTLTVEGDSVTVSTDRFARCVELSAGEDGEAFGWVFEDNFFDLLPFETKRVGIIRKGEGSCVRAKAQYGSTFTVCELPVVGKGNTNA
;
A
#
# COMPACT_ATOMS: atom_id res chain seq x y z
N MET A 1 -14.36 15.85 -29.83
CA MET A 1 -13.75 14.60 -29.35
C MET A 1 -14.67 13.93 -28.38
N GLU A 2 -15.37 12.91 -28.85
CA GLU A 2 -16.22 12.04 -28.03
C GLU A 2 -15.42 10.77 -27.73
N LYS A 3 -15.23 10.47 -26.44
CA LYS A 3 -14.75 9.17 -25.99
C LYS A 3 -15.97 8.28 -25.73
N ARG A 4 -16.07 7.18 -26.47
CA ARG A 4 -17.15 6.21 -26.33
C ARG A 4 -16.63 4.95 -25.66
N LYS A 5 -16.94 4.80 -24.36
CA LYS A 5 -16.62 3.58 -23.62
C LYS A 5 -17.41 2.40 -24.15
N LEU A 6 -16.74 1.25 -24.28
CA LEU A 6 -17.35 -0.01 -24.69
C LEU A 6 -17.68 -0.81 -23.42
N THR A 7 -18.96 -0.99 -23.15
CA THR A 7 -19.46 -1.54 -21.86
C THR A 7 -20.47 -2.66 -22.05
N GLU A 8 -20.62 -3.21 -23.26
CA GLU A 8 -21.54 -4.32 -23.53
C GLU A 8 -20.74 -5.55 -23.96
N TRP A 9 -20.07 -6.16 -22.99
CA TRP A 9 -19.18 -7.28 -23.24
C TRP A 9 -19.91 -8.62 -23.08
N LYS A 10 -19.64 -9.51 -24.03
CA LYS A 10 -19.93 -10.94 -23.95
C LYS A 10 -18.62 -11.71 -23.91
N ILE A 11 -18.53 -12.68 -23.03
CA ILE A 11 -17.34 -13.50 -22.86
C ILE A 11 -17.63 -14.95 -23.21
N GLY A 12 -16.67 -15.58 -23.88
CA GLY A 12 -16.68 -17.02 -24.11
C GLY A 12 -15.33 -17.64 -23.79
N LYS A 13 -15.36 -18.95 -23.64
CA LYS A 13 -14.19 -19.79 -23.41
C LYS A 13 -13.73 -20.41 -24.73
N ALA A 14 -12.43 -20.47 -24.95
CA ALA A 14 -11.82 -21.11 -26.11
C ALA A 14 -10.71 -22.08 -25.67
N ASN A 15 -10.36 -23.00 -26.58
CA ASN A 15 -9.24 -23.91 -26.39
C ASN A 15 -8.60 -24.24 -27.74
N PHE A 16 -8.02 -23.23 -28.39
CA PHE A 16 -7.38 -23.38 -29.69
C PHE A 16 -5.88 -23.65 -29.54
N ASP A 17 -5.25 -24.13 -30.63
CA ASP A 17 -3.80 -24.35 -30.71
C ASP A 17 -3.11 -23.10 -31.28
N PHE A 18 -1.87 -22.83 -30.83
CA PHE A 18 -1.08 -21.66 -31.26
C PHE A 18 -0.57 -21.75 -32.70
N SER A 19 -0.71 -22.90 -33.35
CA SER A 19 -0.25 -23.14 -34.72
C SER A 19 -1.13 -22.49 -35.79
N GLU A 20 -2.30 -21.97 -35.41
CA GLU A 20 -3.28 -21.38 -36.30
C GLU A 20 -2.91 -19.95 -36.71
N SER A 21 -3.25 -19.55 -37.94
CA SER A 21 -3.09 -18.16 -38.35
C SER A 21 -4.03 -17.23 -37.58
N LYS A 22 -3.66 -15.96 -37.41
CA LYS A 22 -4.51 -14.97 -36.71
C LYS A 22 -5.88 -14.82 -37.36
N GLN A 23 -5.96 -14.99 -38.68
CA GLN A 23 -7.23 -14.93 -39.42
C GLN A 23 -8.12 -16.15 -39.12
N GLU A 24 -7.56 -17.36 -39.15
CA GLU A 24 -8.30 -18.58 -38.78
C GLU A 24 -8.80 -18.52 -37.32
N LEU A 25 -7.97 -17.99 -36.42
CA LEU A 25 -8.36 -17.78 -35.02
C LEU A 25 -9.57 -16.84 -34.90
N SER A 26 -9.50 -15.69 -35.58
CA SER A 26 -10.60 -14.71 -35.63
C SER A 26 -11.89 -15.34 -36.15
N GLU A 27 -11.83 -16.07 -37.27
CA GLU A 27 -13.00 -16.74 -37.86
C GLU A 27 -13.61 -17.79 -36.92
N LYS A 28 -12.79 -18.64 -36.31
CA LYS A 28 -13.26 -19.67 -35.37
C LYS A 28 -13.87 -19.06 -34.13
N VAL A 29 -13.20 -18.09 -33.52
CA VAL A 29 -13.74 -17.43 -32.33
C VAL A 29 -15.05 -16.75 -32.68
N ASN A 30 -15.13 -16.03 -33.82
CA ASN A 30 -16.36 -15.39 -34.26
C ASN A 30 -17.52 -16.36 -34.52
N SER A 31 -17.23 -17.61 -34.93
CA SER A 31 -18.25 -18.66 -35.09
C SER A 31 -18.89 -19.11 -33.77
N ILE A 32 -18.21 -18.90 -32.63
CA ILE A 32 -18.77 -19.19 -31.31
C ILE A 32 -19.82 -18.15 -30.94
N THR A 33 -21.08 -18.57 -30.96
CA THR A 33 -22.26 -17.75 -30.64
C THR A 33 -23.08 -18.32 -29.48
N ASP A 34 -22.93 -19.61 -29.18
CA ASP A 34 -23.56 -20.28 -28.05
C ASP A 34 -22.73 -20.12 -26.77
N ASP A 35 -23.37 -20.29 -25.60
CA ASP A 35 -22.74 -20.28 -24.26
C ASP A 35 -21.93 -19.02 -23.90
N LEU A 36 -22.25 -17.88 -24.51
CA LEU A 36 -21.64 -16.60 -24.16
C LEU A 36 -22.26 -16.03 -22.88
N LEU A 37 -21.42 -15.63 -21.93
CA LEU A 37 -21.83 -15.02 -20.68
C LEU A 37 -21.86 -13.49 -20.84
N PRO A 38 -22.85 -12.79 -20.27
CA PRO A 38 -22.79 -11.35 -20.14
C PRO A 38 -21.75 -10.97 -19.07
N ALA A 39 -20.85 -10.06 -19.42
CA ALA A 39 -19.97 -9.41 -18.44
C ALA A 39 -20.51 -8.03 -18.03
N GLY A 40 -21.29 -7.38 -18.91
CA GLY A 40 -21.74 -6.00 -18.71
C GLY A 40 -20.53 -5.08 -18.67
N GLN A 41 -20.20 -4.57 -17.48
CA GLN A 41 -19.09 -3.65 -17.25
C GLN A 41 -17.70 -4.31 -17.29
N ILE A 42 -16.65 -3.50 -17.09
CA ILE A 42 -15.26 -3.97 -16.98
C ILE A 42 -15.16 -4.95 -15.80
N ALA A 43 -14.77 -6.18 -16.10
CA ALA A 43 -14.58 -7.25 -15.15
C ALA A 43 -13.63 -8.29 -15.73
N GLN A 44 -12.92 -8.98 -14.84
CA GLN A 44 -12.08 -10.12 -15.22
C GLN A 44 -12.86 -11.43 -15.21
N VAL A 45 -12.30 -12.46 -15.83
CA VAL A 45 -12.99 -13.74 -16.05
C VAL A 45 -13.50 -14.35 -14.75
N HIS A 46 -12.69 -14.34 -13.69
CA HIS A 46 -13.09 -14.91 -12.40
C HIS A 46 -14.31 -14.20 -11.81
N GLU A 47 -14.34 -12.86 -11.86
CA GLU A 47 -15.47 -12.06 -11.37
C GLU A 47 -16.74 -12.37 -12.16
N ILE A 48 -16.64 -12.48 -13.48
CA ILE A 48 -17.76 -12.79 -14.36
C ILE A 48 -18.32 -14.17 -14.04
N LEU A 49 -17.47 -15.17 -13.81
CA LEU A 49 -17.92 -16.53 -13.46
C LEU A 49 -18.69 -16.53 -12.13
N ILE A 50 -18.21 -15.78 -11.13
CA ILE A 50 -18.90 -15.63 -9.85
C ILE A 50 -20.24 -14.89 -10.02
N GLN A 51 -20.25 -13.76 -10.74
CA GLN A 51 -21.45 -12.95 -10.99
C GLN A 51 -22.55 -13.71 -11.73
N ASN A 52 -22.18 -14.64 -12.61
CA ASN A 52 -23.11 -15.49 -13.35
C ASN A 52 -23.44 -16.81 -12.63
N GLY A 53 -22.97 -17.02 -11.40
CA GLY A 53 -23.26 -18.22 -10.60
C GLY A 53 -22.59 -19.50 -11.11
N LEU A 54 -21.52 -19.39 -11.89
CA LEU A 54 -20.72 -20.52 -12.38
C LEU A 54 -19.55 -20.88 -11.45
N ALA A 55 -19.26 -20.02 -10.48
CA ALA A 55 -18.33 -20.24 -9.37
C ALA A 55 -18.94 -19.69 -8.08
N SER A 56 -18.50 -20.21 -6.93
CA SER A 56 -19.04 -19.82 -5.63
C SER A 56 -18.57 -18.41 -5.25
N ALA A 57 -19.47 -17.57 -4.74
CA ALA A 57 -19.09 -16.30 -4.12
C ALA A 57 -18.28 -16.50 -2.83
N GLU A 58 -18.33 -17.70 -2.23
CA GLU A 58 -17.57 -18.08 -1.03
C GLU A 58 -16.06 -17.96 -1.24
N VAL A 59 -15.55 -18.02 -2.47
CA VAL A 59 -14.12 -17.75 -2.74
C VAL A 59 -13.70 -16.36 -2.32
N LEU A 60 -14.58 -15.36 -2.44
CA LEU A 60 -14.31 -13.98 -2.05
C LEU A 60 -14.31 -13.82 -0.53
N GLU A 61 -14.97 -14.71 0.20
CA GLU A 61 -14.96 -14.71 1.66
C GLU A 61 -13.82 -15.56 2.21
N SER A 62 -13.63 -16.78 1.69
CA SER A 62 -12.71 -17.78 2.23
C SER A 62 -11.29 -17.70 1.66
N GLY A 63 -11.10 -17.05 0.51
CA GLY A 63 -9.85 -17.09 -0.24
C GLY A 63 -9.48 -18.46 -0.81
N ASP A 64 -10.33 -19.49 -0.69
CA ASP A 64 -10.08 -20.81 -1.27
C ASP A 64 -10.46 -20.80 -2.76
N SER A 65 -9.46 -20.55 -3.59
CA SER A 65 -9.61 -20.42 -5.03
C SER A 65 -9.52 -21.75 -5.80
N SER A 66 -9.46 -22.89 -5.12
CA SER A 66 -9.16 -24.17 -5.77
C SER A 66 -10.18 -24.58 -6.84
N GLU A 67 -11.45 -24.22 -6.67
CA GLU A 67 -12.50 -24.45 -7.66
C GLU A 67 -12.34 -23.65 -8.96
N LEU A 68 -11.53 -22.59 -8.94
CA LEU A 68 -11.27 -21.70 -10.07
C LEU A 68 -9.92 -21.96 -10.75
N ALA A 69 -9.12 -22.91 -10.25
CA ALA A 69 -7.80 -23.23 -10.81
C ALA A 69 -7.83 -23.65 -12.29
N TRP A 70 -8.97 -24.14 -12.80
CA TRP A 70 -9.10 -24.51 -14.21
C TRP A 70 -9.09 -23.31 -15.16
N VAL A 71 -9.39 -22.09 -14.68
CA VAL A 71 -9.52 -20.88 -15.51
C VAL A 71 -8.21 -20.58 -16.25
N SER A 72 -7.06 -20.78 -15.60
CA SER A 72 -5.73 -20.54 -16.19
C SER A 72 -5.37 -21.48 -17.34
N GLY A 73 -6.05 -22.63 -17.47
CA GLY A 73 -5.83 -23.62 -18.53
C GLY A 73 -6.58 -23.34 -19.84
N TYR A 74 -7.48 -22.34 -19.86
CA TYR A 74 -8.28 -22.00 -21.04
C TYR A 74 -7.95 -20.63 -21.60
N ASP A 75 -8.16 -20.50 -22.90
CA ASP A 75 -8.17 -19.20 -23.55
C ASP A 75 -9.54 -18.57 -23.35
N TRP A 76 -9.59 -17.25 -23.33
CA TRP A 76 -10.82 -16.50 -23.09
C TRP A 76 -10.95 -15.40 -24.11
N PHE A 77 -12.17 -15.09 -24.51
CA PHE A 77 -12.39 -13.99 -25.45
C PHE A 77 -13.54 -13.10 -25.02
N TYR A 78 -13.37 -11.81 -25.27
CA TYR A 78 -14.38 -10.79 -25.05
C TYR A 78 -14.82 -10.25 -26.40
N LYS A 79 -16.13 -10.22 -26.63
CA LYS A 79 -16.75 -9.65 -27.82
C LYS A 79 -17.69 -8.53 -27.43
N THR A 80 -17.65 -7.46 -28.20
CA THR A 80 -18.65 -6.39 -28.11
C THR A 80 -18.96 -5.87 -29.51
N GLU A 81 -20.16 -5.35 -29.66
CA GLU A 81 -20.60 -4.73 -30.90
C GLU A 81 -21.00 -3.30 -30.61
N PHE A 82 -20.62 -2.39 -31.48
CA PHE A 82 -20.84 -0.95 -31.27
C PHE A 82 -21.03 -0.24 -32.60
N THR A 83 -21.58 0.97 -32.55
CA THR A 83 -21.71 1.86 -33.71
C THR A 83 -20.84 3.09 -33.50
N ILE A 84 -20.35 3.67 -34.59
CA ILE A 84 -19.60 4.92 -34.59
C ILE A 84 -20.33 5.88 -35.54
N PRO A 85 -20.83 7.03 -35.07
CA PRO A 85 -21.46 8.01 -35.95
C PRO A 85 -20.39 8.67 -36.82
N LYS A 86 -20.73 9.06 -38.05
CA LYS A 86 -19.82 9.81 -38.93
C LYS A 86 -19.71 11.29 -38.52
N GLU A 87 -19.06 11.54 -37.40
CA GLU A 87 -18.90 12.88 -36.80
C GLU A 87 -17.46 13.39 -36.81
N GLU A 88 -16.49 12.48 -36.72
CA GLU A 88 -15.07 12.79 -36.67
C GLU A 88 -14.31 12.19 -37.89
N GLU A 89 -13.13 12.73 -38.21
CA GLU A 89 -12.31 12.28 -39.36
C GLU A 89 -11.38 11.09 -39.02
N HIS A 90 -10.92 10.97 -37.77
CA HIS A 90 -10.03 9.92 -37.29
C HIS A 90 -10.59 9.22 -36.05
N TYR A 91 -10.39 7.91 -35.95
CA TYR A 91 -10.85 7.07 -34.83
C TYR A 91 -9.74 6.20 -34.28
N PHE A 92 -9.67 6.08 -32.96
CA PHE A 92 -8.68 5.29 -32.24
C PHE A 92 -9.35 4.28 -31.32
N LEU A 93 -8.89 3.03 -31.33
CA LEU A 93 -9.20 2.06 -30.28
C LEU A 93 -8.17 2.22 -29.17
N CYS A 94 -8.65 2.41 -27.94
CA CYS A 94 -7.82 2.58 -26.75
C CYS A 94 -8.22 1.54 -25.69
N CYS A 95 -7.30 0.65 -25.34
CA CYS A 95 -7.44 -0.31 -24.24
C CYS A 95 -6.46 0.07 -23.13
N LYS A 96 -6.97 0.53 -21.98
CA LYS A 96 -6.12 0.98 -20.87
C LYS A 96 -5.48 -0.16 -20.06
N GLY A 97 -6.12 -1.34 -20.02
CA GLY A 97 -5.68 -2.44 -19.18
C GLY A 97 -6.19 -3.79 -19.66
N LEU A 98 -5.28 -4.61 -20.18
CA LEU A 98 -5.51 -5.97 -20.64
C LEU A 98 -4.57 -6.93 -19.88
N ASP A 99 -5.13 -7.96 -19.25
CA ASP A 99 -4.39 -8.93 -18.44
C ASP A 99 -4.41 -10.33 -19.08
N THR A 100 -3.32 -10.83 -19.67
CA THR A 100 -2.17 -10.04 -20.14
C THR A 100 -1.95 -10.21 -21.63
N VAL A 101 -1.63 -11.44 -22.07
CA VAL A 101 -1.34 -11.71 -23.49
C VAL A 101 -2.65 -11.75 -24.28
N CYS A 102 -2.90 -10.69 -25.06
CA CYS A 102 -4.19 -10.49 -25.74
C CYS A 102 -4.01 -10.11 -27.22
N ASP A 103 -4.54 -10.93 -28.12
CA ASP A 103 -4.71 -10.58 -29.54
C ASP A 103 -5.97 -9.73 -29.72
N ILE A 104 -5.88 -8.66 -30.51
CA ILE A 104 -6.93 -7.67 -30.69
C ILE A 104 -7.40 -7.67 -32.14
N PHE A 105 -8.71 -7.82 -32.35
CA PHE A 105 -9.32 -7.86 -33.67
C PHE A 105 -10.50 -6.90 -33.80
N LEU A 106 -10.61 -6.22 -34.93
CA LEU A 106 -11.73 -5.34 -35.26
C LEU A 106 -12.29 -5.74 -36.63
N ASN A 107 -13.59 -6.02 -36.68
CA ASN A 107 -14.30 -6.43 -37.90
C ASN A 107 -13.64 -7.63 -38.61
N GLY A 108 -13.00 -8.52 -37.83
CA GLY A 108 -12.27 -9.68 -38.33
C GLY A 108 -10.77 -9.44 -38.58
N GLU A 109 -10.35 -8.19 -38.73
CA GLU A 109 -8.96 -7.80 -39.00
C GLU A 109 -8.12 -7.74 -37.72
N TYR A 110 -6.88 -8.23 -37.80
CA TYR A 110 -5.94 -8.24 -36.68
C TYR A 110 -5.28 -6.87 -36.48
N LEU A 111 -5.44 -6.26 -35.30
CA LEU A 111 -4.89 -4.95 -34.97
C LEU A 111 -3.51 -5.02 -34.32
N GLY A 112 -3.26 -6.05 -33.51
CA GLY A 112 -2.01 -6.20 -32.76
C GLY A 112 -2.14 -7.07 -31.51
N LEU A 113 -1.04 -7.13 -30.77
CA LEU A 113 -0.86 -7.93 -29.55
C LEU A 113 -0.57 -7.01 -28.37
N SER A 114 -1.22 -7.27 -27.24
CA SER A 114 -0.85 -6.74 -25.92
C SER A 114 -0.11 -7.82 -25.15
N GLU A 115 1.10 -7.53 -24.67
CA GLU A 115 1.98 -8.50 -23.97
C GLU A 115 2.32 -8.10 -22.53
N SER A 116 1.87 -6.93 -22.07
CA SER A 116 2.15 -6.42 -20.74
C SER A 116 0.90 -5.85 -20.12
N MET A 117 0.64 -6.21 -18.86
CA MET A 117 -0.47 -5.66 -18.08
C MET A 117 -0.30 -4.16 -17.81
N TYR A 118 0.93 -3.65 -17.90
CA TYR A 118 1.28 -2.28 -17.51
C TYR A 118 1.40 -1.32 -18.70
N LEU A 119 1.16 -1.80 -19.93
CA LEU A 119 1.16 -0.99 -21.15
C LEU A 119 -0.27 -0.89 -21.72
N PRO A 120 -0.76 0.33 -22.00
CA PRO A 120 -2.01 0.48 -22.75
C PRO A 120 -1.78 0.11 -24.23
N PHE A 121 -2.85 -0.36 -24.88
CA PHE A 121 -2.87 -0.56 -26.33
C PHE A 121 -3.65 0.58 -27.00
N GLU A 122 -3.05 1.22 -28.00
CA GLU A 122 -3.70 2.23 -28.82
C GLU A 122 -3.42 1.99 -30.30
N LYS A 123 -4.47 2.07 -31.14
CA LYS A 123 -4.35 1.93 -32.59
C LYS A 123 -5.35 2.83 -33.31
N GLU A 124 -4.92 3.50 -34.38
CA GLU A 124 -5.84 4.16 -35.31
C GLU A 124 -6.63 3.11 -36.10
N ILE A 125 -7.95 3.25 -36.13
CA ILE A 125 -8.91 2.30 -36.72
C ILE A 125 -9.79 2.94 -37.80
N THR A 126 -9.50 4.17 -38.21
CA THR A 126 -10.29 4.99 -39.16
C THR A 126 -10.71 4.22 -40.41
N ASP A 127 -9.78 3.50 -41.04
CA ASP A 127 -10.03 2.75 -42.28
C ASP A 127 -10.64 1.35 -42.06
N LEU A 128 -10.75 0.92 -40.80
CA LEU A 128 -11.23 -0.41 -40.41
C LEU A 128 -12.66 -0.39 -39.88
N VAL A 129 -13.16 0.78 -39.46
CA VAL A 129 -14.51 0.94 -38.92
C VAL A 129 -15.55 1.16 -40.00
N THR A 130 -16.72 0.57 -39.81
CA THR A 130 -17.92 0.89 -40.59
C THR A 130 -18.67 2.04 -39.90
N LEU A 131 -18.60 3.24 -40.47
CA LEU A 131 -19.30 4.42 -39.97
C LEU A 131 -20.81 4.29 -40.15
N ASP A 132 -21.57 4.77 -39.17
CA ASP A 132 -23.03 4.65 -39.06
C ASP A 132 -23.53 3.19 -39.15
N GLY A 133 -22.62 2.23 -39.02
CA GLY A 133 -22.85 0.80 -39.10
C GLY A 133 -22.35 0.07 -37.86
N LYS A 134 -22.59 -1.23 -37.85
CA LYS A 134 -22.22 -2.12 -36.76
C LYS A 134 -20.75 -2.53 -36.91
N ASN A 135 -19.99 -2.39 -35.83
CA ASN A 135 -18.60 -2.82 -35.71
C ASN A 135 -18.52 -3.92 -34.64
N SER A 136 -17.61 -4.87 -34.82
CA SER A 136 -17.36 -5.97 -33.88
C SER A 136 -15.92 -5.91 -33.40
N LEU A 137 -15.72 -5.80 -32.09
CA LEU A 137 -14.41 -5.88 -31.44
C LEU A 137 -14.31 -7.22 -30.72
N LEU A 138 -13.19 -7.91 -30.96
CA LEU A 138 -12.83 -9.17 -30.33
C LEU A 138 -11.47 -9.03 -29.66
N LEU A 139 -11.43 -9.29 -28.36
CA LEU A 139 -10.21 -9.37 -27.55
C LEU A 139 -9.99 -10.83 -27.14
N TYR A 140 -8.92 -11.47 -27.61
CA TYR A 140 -8.61 -12.87 -27.37
C TYR A 140 -7.43 -13.01 -26.43
N PHE A 141 -7.68 -13.47 -25.21
CA PHE A 141 -6.69 -13.67 -24.15
C PHE A 141 -6.19 -15.11 -24.15
N HIS A 142 -4.87 -15.26 -24.22
CA HIS A 142 -4.21 -16.56 -24.19
C HIS A 142 -4.11 -17.11 -22.77
N SER A 143 -4.35 -18.41 -22.62
CA SER A 143 -4.19 -19.14 -21.36
C SER A 143 -2.79 -18.92 -20.76
N HIS A 144 -2.75 -18.61 -19.45
CA HIS A 144 -1.50 -18.48 -18.72
C HIS A 144 -0.70 -19.77 -18.70
N GLU A 145 -1.33 -20.92 -18.44
CA GLU A 145 -0.63 -22.21 -18.41
C GLU A 145 0.01 -22.54 -19.77
N LYS A 146 -0.74 -22.29 -20.84
CA LYS A 146 -0.25 -22.47 -22.19
C LYS A 146 0.92 -21.53 -22.51
N MET A 147 0.80 -20.24 -22.16
CA MET A 147 1.87 -19.27 -22.37
C MET A 147 3.12 -19.61 -21.55
N LEU A 148 2.97 -20.03 -20.30
CA LEU A 148 4.09 -20.47 -19.46
C LEU A 148 4.82 -21.67 -20.08
N LYS A 149 4.09 -22.61 -20.70
CA LYS A 149 4.69 -23.71 -21.45
C LYS A 149 5.48 -23.20 -22.66
N VAL A 150 4.89 -22.32 -23.47
CA VAL A 150 5.57 -21.71 -24.63
C VAL A 150 6.85 -21.01 -24.19
N PHE A 151 6.80 -20.19 -23.14
CA PHE A 151 7.99 -19.51 -22.60
C PHE A 151 9.04 -20.49 -22.09
N THR A 152 8.62 -21.57 -21.43
CA THR A 152 9.54 -22.60 -20.95
C THR A 152 10.25 -23.33 -22.10
N ASP A 153 9.51 -23.64 -23.17
CA ASP A 153 10.04 -24.37 -24.32
C ASP A 153 10.92 -23.47 -25.22
N THR A 154 10.62 -22.17 -25.29
CA THR A 154 11.26 -21.21 -26.20
C THR A 154 12.28 -20.28 -25.56
N MET A 155 12.39 -20.24 -24.22
CA MET A 155 13.32 -19.34 -23.55
C MET A 155 14.78 -19.58 -23.97
N PRO A 156 15.59 -18.51 -24.10
CA PRO A 156 17.03 -18.63 -24.34
C PRO A 156 17.71 -19.56 -23.34
N GLU A 157 18.70 -20.33 -23.78
CA GLU A 157 19.44 -21.26 -22.91
C GLU A 157 19.99 -20.57 -21.65
N ARG A 158 20.47 -19.32 -21.80
CA ARG A 158 20.99 -18.51 -20.69
C ARG A 158 19.97 -18.24 -19.57
N TYR A 159 18.68 -18.27 -19.86
CA TYR A 159 17.63 -18.03 -18.86
C TYR A 159 17.31 -19.27 -18.04
N ARG A 160 17.61 -20.47 -18.53
CA ARG A 160 17.20 -21.72 -17.87
C ARG A 160 17.81 -21.82 -16.48
N GLY A 161 16.94 -21.95 -15.47
CA GLY A 161 17.32 -22.00 -14.05
C GLY A 161 17.61 -20.64 -13.41
N CYS A 162 17.58 -19.56 -14.19
CA CYS A 162 17.92 -18.20 -13.77
C CYS A 162 16.67 -17.31 -13.78
N VAL A 163 16.08 -17.10 -14.97
CA VAL A 163 14.86 -16.30 -15.17
C VAL A 163 13.64 -17.24 -15.14
N PRO A 164 12.68 -17.05 -14.23
CA PRO A 164 11.49 -17.90 -14.19
C PRO A 164 10.54 -17.54 -15.34
N ALA A 165 9.92 -18.54 -15.97
CA ALA A 165 9.00 -18.33 -17.12
C ALA A 165 7.86 -17.34 -16.82
N ARG A 166 7.41 -17.27 -15.55
CA ARG A 166 6.39 -16.28 -15.13
C ARG A 166 6.83 -14.82 -15.28
N ALA A 167 8.13 -14.52 -15.17
CA ALA A 167 8.65 -13.16 -15.35
C ALA A 167 8.51 -12.69 -16.82
N MET A 168 8.36 -13.62 -17.77
CA MET A 168 8.12 -13.33 -19.17
C MET A 168 6.66 -12.96 -19.47
N LEU A 169 5.74 -13.16 -18.52
CA LEU A 169 4.33 -12.84 -18.70
C LEU A 169 3.99 -11.37 -18.38
N LEU A 170 4.89 -10.64 -17.72
CA LEU A 170 4.79 -9.21 -17.41
C LEU A 170 3.43 -8.79 -16.82
N LYS A 171 3.02 -9.49 -15.76
CA LYS A 171 1.78 -9.27 -15.02
C LYS A 171 2.02 -9.06 -13.53
N ALA A 172 1.01 -8.56 -12.83
CA ALA A 172 1.05 -8.44 -11.38
C ALA A 172 1.11 -9.81 -10.70
N GLU A 173 1.85 -9.89 -9.60
CA GLU A 173 1.87 -11.02 -8.69
C GLU A 173 1.13 -10.64 -7.41
N ASP A 174 0.44 -11.60 -6.81
CA ASP A 174 0.01 -11.49 -5.43
C ASP A 174 0.66 -12.60 -4.60
N TYR A 175 0.87 -12.34 -3.30
CA TYR A 175 1.37 -13.36 -2.36
C TYR A 175 0.40 -14.55 -2.18
N GLY A 176 -0.76 -14.54 -2.84
CA GLY A 176 -1.66 -15.69 -2.94
C GLY A 176 -1.13 -16.78 -3.88
N ALA A 177 -0.29 -16.42 -4.86
CA ALA A 177 0.24 -17.34 -5.87
C ALA A 177 1.40 -18.26 -5.39
N ASP A 178 1.79 -18.23 -4.11
CA ASP A 178 2.68 -19.25 -3.53
C ASP A 178 2.00 -20.64 -3.69
N PRO A 179 2.66 -21.69 -4.23
CA PRO A 179 2.03 -22.97 -4.60
C PRO A 179 1.24 -23.70 -3.51
N GLY A 180 1.30 -23.23 -2.27
CA GLY A 180 0.50 -23.71 -1.15
C GLY A 180 -0.85 -23.01 -0.90
N LYS A 181 -1.12 -21.80 -1.43
CA LYS A 181 -2.04 -20.87 -0.72
C LYS A 181 -3.23 -20.29 -1.48
N CYS A 182 -3.15 -20.00 -2.78
CA CYS A 182 -4.30 -19.77 -3.65
C CYS A 182 -3.99 -20.47 -4.97
N ARG A 183 -4.21 -21.79 -5.00
CA ARG A 183 -3.83 -22.62 -6.16
C ARG A 183 -4.57 -22.13 -7.40
N GLY A 184 -3.82 -21.56 -8.34
CA GLY A 184 -4.28 -21.32 -9.72
C GLY A 184 -5.18 -20.10 -9.94
N TYR A 185 -5.31 -19.16 -8.99
CA TYR A 185 -6.07 -17.93 -9.24
C TYR A 185 -5.23 -16.88 -9.98
N TRP A 186 -5.12 -17.05 -11.30
CA TRP A 186 -4.35 -16.14 -12.16
C TRP A 186 -5.30 -15.29 -12.98
N ASN A 187 -5.62 -14.11 -12.45
CA ASN A 187 -6.46 -13.10 -13.09
C ASN A 187 -6.17 -12.94 -14.58
N ILE A 188 -7.21 -12.93 -15.40
CA ILE A 188 -7.16 -12.80 -16.86
C ILE A 188 -8.36 -11.97 -17.32
N GLY A 189 -8.19 -11.14 -18.36
CA GLY A 189 -9.25 -10.34 -18.98
C GLY A 189 -9.04 -8.83 -18.88
N ILE A 190 -10.12 -8.08 -19.08
CA ILE A 190 -10.13 -6.62 -19.10
C ILE A 190 -10.19 -6.10 -17.67
N PHE A 191 -9.28 -5.20 -17.28
CA PHE A 191 -9.28 -4.63 -15.93
C PHE A 191 -9.37 -3.09 -15.88
N ASP A 192 -9.30 -2.42 -17.03
CA ASP A 192 -9.47 -0.97 -17.16
C ASP A 192 -10.24 -0.62 -18.46
N ASP A 193 -10.56 0.65 -18.66
CA ASP A 193 -11.41 1.14 -19.74
C ASP A 193 -10.95 0.69 -21.13
N VAL A 194 -11.91 0.25 -21.95
CA VAL A 194 -11.77 0.09 -23.39
C VAL A 194 -12.74 1.07 -24.06
N TYR A 195 -12.24 1.92 -24.95
CA TYR A 195 -13.04 2.94 -25.59
C TYR A 195 -12.57 3.25 -27.01
N VAL A 196 -13.48 3.83 -27.80
CA VAL A 196 -13.13 4.47 -29.07
C VAL A 196 -13.08 5.98 -28.87
N GLU A 197 -12.02 6.60 -29.36
CA GLU A 197 -11.83 8.05 -29.35
C GLU A 197 -11.85 8.60 -30.77
N GLY A 198 -12.78 9.52 -31.04
CA GLY A 198 -12.87 10.24 -32.31
C GLY A 198 -12.23 11.62 -32.24
N CYS A 199 -11.48 12.00 -33.27
CA CYS A 199 -10.95 13.35 -33.44
C CYS A 199 -10.85 13.75 -34.91
N SER A 200 -11.17 15.01 -35.23
CA SER A 200 -11.09 15.50 -36.61
C SER A 200 -9.83 16.31 -36.89
N VAL A 201 -9.40 17.12 -35.92
CA VAL A 201 -8.42 18.19 -36.19
C VAL A 201 -7.13 18.01 -35.41
N LEU A 202 -7.24 17.54 -34.17
CA LEU A 202 -6.09 17.35 -33.28
C LEU A 202 -6.40 16.27 -32.25
N LYS A 203 -5.39 15.51 -31.86
CA LYS A 203 -5.43 14.53 -30.76
C LYS A 203 -4.38 14.90 -29.73
N LEU A 204 -4.79 15.03 -28.47
CA LEU A 204 -3.88 15.22 -27.36
C LEU A 204 -3.35 13.86 -26.90
N GLN A 205 -2.02 13.72 -26.81
CA GLN A 205 -1.37 12.47 -26.43
C GLN A 205 -0.79 12.55 -25.02
N GLU A 206 -0.13 13.66 -24.69
CA GLU A 206 0.63 13.77 -23.46
C GLU A 206 0.56 15.18 -22.87
N VAL A 207 0.42 15.25 -21.55
CA VAL A 207 0.62 16.47 -20.77
C VAL A 207 1.54 16.13 -19.60
N THR A 208 2.75 16.69 -19.62
CA THR A 208 3.69 16.58 -18.51
C THR A 208 3.84 17.91 -17.80
N ILE A 209 4.02 17.82 -16.48
CA ILE A 209 4.25 18.95 -15.58
C ILE A 209 5.47 18.61 -14.75
N ASP A 210 6.41 19.54 -14.70
CA ASP A 210 7.65 19.44 -13.94
C ASP A 210 7.79 20.69 -13.07
N VAL A 211 7.88 20.51 -11.76
CA VAL A 211 8.08 21.62 -10.84
C VAL A 211 9.58 21.75 -10.60
N LYS A 212 10.15 22.86 -11.10
CA LYS A 212 11.55 23.23 -10.84
C LYS A 212 11.60 24.41 -9.90
N GLN A 213 12.43 24.32 -8.88
CA GLN A 213 12.64 25.45 -7.98
C GLN A 213 13.80 26.32 -8.45
N SER A 214 13.65 27.63 -8.29
CA SER A 214 14.61 28.60 -8.81
C SER A 214 15.84 28.78 -7.91
N GLN A 215 15.74 28.45 -6.62
CA GLN A 215 16.85 28.52 -5.65
C GLN A 215 16.76 27.41 -4.59
N PRO A 216 17.90 26.81 -4.18
CA PRO A 216 17.95 25.86 -3.08
C PRO A 216 18.22 26.54 -1.72
N PHE A 217 17.59 26.02 -0.66
CA PHE A 217 17.82 26.26 0.79
C PHE A 217 17.32 27.57 1.43
N GLN A 218 16.02 27.64 1.74
CA GLN A 218 15.38 28.45 2.81
C GLN A 218 14.52 29.66 2.40
N VAL A 219 14.55 30.12 1.14
CA VAL A 219 13.59 31.13 0.68
C VAL A 219 13.01 30.72 -0.66
N TYR A 220 11.85 30.08 -0.61
CA TYR A 220 11.06 29.79 -1.81
C TYR A 220 10.20 31.00 -2.14
N ASP A 221 10.83 32.07 -2.64
CA ASP A 221 10.10 33.22 -3.15
C ASP A 221 9.43 32.91 -4.50
N LYS A 222 10.00 31.96 -5.26
CA LYS A 222 9.59 31.64 -6.63
C LYS A 222 9.76 30.15 -6.97
N ALA A 223 8.70 29.55 -7.52
CA ALA A 223 8.73 28.22 -8.14
C ALA A 223 8.38 28.29 -9.64
N ALA A 224 9.14 27.59 -10.48
CA ALA A 224 8.91 27.50 -11.92
C ALA A 224 8.21 26.17 -12.26
N VAL A 225 6.95 26.25 -12.64
CA VAL A 225 6.17 25.10 -13.12
C VAL A 225 6.36 25.01 -14.63
N SER A 226 7.18 24.08 -15.07
CA SER A 226 7.39 23.79 -16.48
C SER A 226 6.35 22.79 -16.98
N TYR A 227 5.90 22.95 -18.22
CA TYR A 227 4.95 22.03 -18.84
C TYR A 227 5.36 21.69 -20.28
N SER A 228 4.98 20.49 -20.72
CA SER A 228 5.05 20.07 -22.12
C SER A 228 3.75 19.39 -22.50
N VAL A 229 3.10 19.91 -23.53
CA VAL A 229 1.90 19.34 -24.14
C VAL A 229 2.25 18.79 -25.51
N ARG A 230 1.99 17.50 -25.73
CA ARG A 230 2.24 16.82 -27.00
C ARG A 230 0.96 16.24 -27.58
N GLY A 231 0.91 16.21 -28.90
CA GLY A 231 -0.19 15.61 -29.64
C GLY A 231 0.09 15.61 -31.13
N THR A 232 -0.91 15.20 -31.89
CA THR A 232 -0.89 15.17 -33.35
C THR A 232 -1.95 16.12 -33.89
N ALA A 233 -1.57 16.99 -34.83
CA ALA A 233 -2.49 17.79 -35.61
C ALA A 233 -2.70 17.11 -36.98
N TYR A 234 -3.93 16.81 -37.36
CA TYR A 234 -4.23 16.13 -38.63
C TYR A 234 -4.31 17.10 -39.81
N ARG A 235 -4.35 18.40 -39.52
CA ARG A 235 -4.26 19.48 -40.50
C ARG A 235 -3.52 20.68 -39.92
N GLY A 236 -2.96 21.52 -40.78
CA GLY A 236 -2.30 22.74 -40.36
C GLY A 236 -3.31 23.77 -39.82
N GLY A 237 -2.95 24.46 -38.73
CA GLY A 237 -3.83 25.43 -38.08
C GLY A 237 -3.19 26.09 -36.87
N MET A 238 -3.90 27.03 -36.26
CA MET A 238 -3.49 27.63 -34.99
C MET A 238 -4.09 26.81 -33.85
N ILE A 239 -3.24 26.12 -33.09
CA ILE A 239 -3.66 25.49 -31.83
C ILE A 239 -3.67 26.55 -30.75
N ARG A 240 -4.82 26.78 -30.13
CA ARG A 240 -4.93 27.54 -28.88
C ARG A 240 -4.92 26.56 -27.70
N ALA A 241 -3.95 26.73 -26.82
CA ALA A 241 -3.78 26.00 -25.57
C ALA A 241 -4.11 26.94 -24.39
N ASP A 242 -5.30 26.80 -23.81
CA ASP A 242 -5.64 27.47 -22.57
C ASP A 242 -5.05 26.67 -21.40
N ILE A 243 -3.89 27.13 -20.93
CA ILE A 243 -3.15 26.55 -19.80
C ILE A 243 -3.44 27.36 -18.54
N MET A 244 -3.97 26.70 -17.52
CA MET A 244 -4.36 27.33 -16.25
C MET A 244 -3.66 26.63 -15.09
N VAL A 245 -3.04 27.42 -14.23
CA VAL A 245 -2.60 27.00 -12.88
C VAL A 245 -3.41 27.79 -11.87
N SER A 246 -4.10 27.10 -10.97
CA SER A 246 -4.83 27.70 -9.85
C SER A 246 -4.59 26.92 -8.57
N GLU A 247 -4.89 27.51 -7.42
CA GLU A 247 -5.12 26.73 -6.20
C GLU A 247 -6.29 25.75 -6.43
N ALA A 248 -6.35 24.66 -5.66
CA ALA A 248 -7.36 23.60 -5.82
C ALA A 248 -8.81 24.10 -5.69
N ASP A 249 -9.04 25.22 -4.99
CA ASP A 249 -10.34 25.87 -4.82
C ASP A 249 -10.80 26.67 -6.06
N GLY A 250 -9.93 26.81 -7.07
CA GLY A 250 -10.22 27.50 -8.33
C GLY A 250 -10.26 29.03 -8.22
N SER A 251 -9.79 29.61 -7.11
CA SER A 251 -10.06 31.00 -6.75
C SER A 251 -9.41 32.05 -7.67
N ASN A 252 -8.26 31.78 -8.33
CA ASN A 252 -7.66 32.68 -9.32
C ASN A 252 -6.70 31.96 -10.31
N PRO A 253 -6.83 32.17 -11.64
CA PRO A 253 -5.85 31.68 -12.60
C PRO A 253 -4.55 32.51 -12.52
N LEU A 254 -3.43 31.86 -12.18
CA LEU A 254 -2.12 32.50 -12.06
C LEU A 254 -1.47 32.81 -13.43
N PHE A 255 -1.90 32.10 -14.47
CA PHE A 255 -1.40 32.26 -15.83
C PHE A 255 -2.46 31.77 -16.83
N ARG A 256 -2.48 32.39 -18.01
CA ARG A 256 -3.25 31.95 -19.17
C ARG A 256 -2.52 32.34 -20.45
N ALA A 257 -1.87 31.39 -21.11
CA ALA A 257 -1.46 31.55 -22.50
C ALA A 257 -1.13 30.19 -23.13
N SER A 258 -1.52 30.02 -24.39
CA SER A 258 -0.61 29.76 -25.52
C SER A 258 -1.42 29.56 -26.80
N GLY A 259 -0.86 30.03 -27.91
CA GLY A 259 -1.33 29.77 -29.27
C GLY A 259 -0.10 29.40 -30.09
N LYS A 260 -0.11 28.28 -30.80
CA LYS A 260 1.01 27.84 -31.65
C LYS A 260 0.48 27.51 -33.04
N GLN A 261 1.03 28.17 -34.04
CA GLN A 261 0.83 27.74 -35.42
C GLN A 261 1.54 26.39 -35.59
N VAL A 262 0.81 25.38 -36.04
CA VAL A 262 1.35 24.06 -36.32
C VAL A 262 1.03 23.67 -37.76
N GLU A 263 1.93 22.90 -38.34
CA GLU A 263 1.65 22.14 -39.55
C GLU A 263 0.98 20.81 -39.17
N ALA A 264 0.48 20.06 -40.16
CA ALA A 264 0.00 18.71 -39.91
C ALA A 264 1.17 17.81 -39.46
N GLY A 265 0.94 16.97 -38.46
CA GLY A 265 1.94 16.11 -37.84
C GLY A 265 2.01 16.29 -36.32
N GLU A 266 3.07 15.75 -35.72
CA GLU A 266 3.32 15.88 -34.28
C GLU A 266 3.63 17.33 -33.91
N PHE A 267 3.07 17.78 -32.78
CA PHE A 267 3.37 19.07 -32.19
C PHE A 267 3.78 18.94 -30.73
N ARG A 268 4.54 19.94 -30.28
CA ARG A 268 4.92 20.13 -28.89
C ARG A 268 4.76 21.59 -28.49
N ILE A 269 4.05 21.86 -27.41
CA ILE A 269 3.90 23.18 -26.80
C ILE A 269 4.55 23.13 -25.43
N GLU A 270 5.54 23.97 -25.20
CA GLU A 270 6.26 24.04 -23.93
C GLU A 270 6.24 25.45 -23.38
N GLY A 271 6.30 25.54 -22.06
CA GLY A 271 6.42 26.81 -21.37
C GLY A 271 6.73 26.62 -19.91
N SER A 272 6.86 27.74 -19.21
CA SER A 272 7.13 27.78 -17.78
C SER A 272 6.30 28.88 -17.15
N ILE A 273 5.69 28.56 -16.01
CA ILE A 273 4.85 29.45 -15.21
C ILE A 273 5.58 29.71 -13.91
N LEU A 274 5.82 30.99 -13.61
CA LEU A 274 6.43 31.41 -12.37
C LEU A 274 5.35 31.64 -11.31
N VAL A 275 5.37 30.87 -10.24
CA VAL A 275 4.52 31.04 -9.06
C VAL A 275 5.31 31.82 -8.02
N GLU A 276 4.86 33.03 -7.70
CA GLU A 276 5.46 33.86 -6.64
C GLU A 276 4.86 33.49 -5.27
N ASN A 277 5.72 33.43 -4.25
CA ASN A 277 5.40 33.03 -2.88
C ASN A 277 4.53 31.74 -2.82
N PRO A 278 4.99 30.64 -3.43
CA PRO A 278 4.21 29.41 -3.50
C PRO A 278 3.92 28.85 -2.10
N LYS A 279 2.66 28.46 -1.87
CA LYS A 279 2.32 27.52 -0.78
C LYS A 279 2.97 26.17 -1.09
N LEU A 280 3.84 25.69 -0.19
CA LEU A 280 4.60 24.46 -0.37
C LEU A 280 3.84 23.26 0.15
N TRP A 281 3.87 22.17 -0.62
CA TRP A 281 3.35 20.87 -0.19
C TRP A 281 4.31 20.23 0.82
N TRP A 282 3.77 19.72 1.92
CA TRP A 282 4.53 19.03 2.96
C TRP A 282 3.99 17.62 3.20
N PRO A 283 4.87 16.65 3.53
CA PRO A 283 4.41 15.39 4.07
C PRO A 283 3.73 15.59 5.43
N ARG A 284 2.86 14.65 5.77
CA ARG A 284 2.19 14.56 7.06
C ARG A 284 3.21 14.68 8.19
N ASN A 285 2.82 15.40 9.24
CA ASN A 285 3.61 15.79 10.43
C ASN A 285 4.56 16.98 10.22
N TYR A 286 4.74 17.46 8.98
CA TYR A 286 5.68 18.54 8.67
C TYR A 286 5.03 19.80 8.07
N GLY A 287 3.72 19.77 7.78
CA GLY A 287 2.98 20.93 7.31
C GLY A 287 1.69 20.55 6.60
N ASP A 288 1.11 21.52 5.89
CA ASP A 288 -0.10 21.34 5.08
C ASP A 288 0.21 20.80 3.67
N GLN A 289 -0.83 20.35 2.96
CA GLN A 289 -0.74 19.74 1.63
C GLN A 289 -1.39 20.63 0.54
N PRO A 290 -0.95 21.89 0.32
CA PRO A 290 -1.48 22.71 -0.77
C PRO A 290 -1.24 22.04 -2.13
N LEU A 291 -2.34 21.83 -2.86
CA LEU A 291 -2.34 21.33 -4.23
C LEU A 291 -2.79 22.44 -5.18
N TYR A 292 -2.10 22.53 -6.30
CA TYR A 292 -2.46 23.35 -7.44
C TYR A 292 -3.08 22.45 -8.51
N ARG A 293 -3.84 23.05 -9.42
CA ARG A 293 -4.41 22.35 -10.58
C ARG A 293 -3.82 22.93 -11.84
N PHE A 294 -3.18 22.08 -12.64
CA PHE A 294 -2.83 22.37 -14.02
C PHE A 294 -3.96 21.90 -14.93
N ARG A 295 -4.49 22.77 -15.79
CA ARG A 295 -5.46 22.43 -16.82
C ARG A 295 -4.89 22.82 -18.17
N ALA A 296 -4.81 21.86 -19.10
CA ALA A 296 -4.51 22.11 -20.50
C ALA A 296 -5.74 21.81 -21.35
N GLU A 297 -6.26 22.84 -22.01
CA GLU A 297 -7.34 22.73 -22.99
C GLU A 297 -6.83 23.16 -24.36
N LEU A 298 -6.84 22.24 -25.32
CA LEU A 298 -6.41 22.52 -26.69
C LEU A 298 -7.64 22.77 -27.58
N SER A 299 -7.51 23.70 -28.51
CA SER A 299 -8.53 23.95 -29.53
C SER A 299 -7.92 24.37 -30.86
N MET A 300 -8.57 23.96 -31.95
CA MET A 300 -8.22 24.36 -33.33
C MET A 300 -9.50 24.49 -34.15
N ASP A 301 -9.62 25.56 -34.95
CA ASP A 301 -10.79 25.84 -35.79
C ASP A 301 -12.15 25.79 -35.07
N GLY A 302 -12.18 26.15 -33.78
CA GLY A 302 -13.38 26.08 -32.95
C GLY A 302 -13.71 24.69 -32.37
N VAL A 303 -12.96 23.65 -32.75
CA VAL A 303 -13.04 22.32 -32.12
C VAL A 303 -12.16 22.33 -30.87
N VAL A 304 -12.75 21.97 -29.73
CA VAL A 304 -12.08 21.92 -28.42
C VAL A 304 -11.86 20.45 -28.02
N CYS A 305 -10.65 20.14 -27.58
CA CYS A 305 -10.31 18.85 -27.02
C CYS A 305 -10.75 18.74 -25.57
N GLU A 306 -10.98 17.51 -25.12
CA GLU A 306 -11.21 17.25 -23.70
C GLU A 306 -10.03 17.81 -22.87
N PRO A 307 -10.30 18.66 -21.87
CA PRO A 307 -9.24 19.27 -21.08
C PRO A 307 -8.57 18.23 -20.18
N VAL A 308 -7.24 18.21 -20.17
CA VAL A 308 -6.48 17.40 -19.21
C VAL A 308 -6.25 18.23 -17.96
N CYS A 309 -6.77 17.74 -16.83
CA CYS A 309 -6.57 18.32 -15.51
C CYS A 309 -5.65 17.42 -14.69
N ARG A 310 -4.62 18.02 -14.08
CA ARG A 310 -3.60 17.34 -13.30
C ARG A 310 -3.38 18.11 -11.98
N PRO A 311 -3.63 17.51 -10.81
CA PRO A 311 -3.20 18.10 -9.55
C PRO A 311 -1.68 18.04 -9.44
N PHE A 312 -1.07 19.01 -8.79
CA PHE A 312 0.36 18.95 -8.46
C PHE A 312 0.67 19.74 -7.20
N GLY A 313 1.74 19.36 -6.50
CA GLY A 313 2.25 20.07 -5.33
C GLY A 313 3.61 20.70 -5.63
N ILE A 314 3.89 21.84 -4.99
CA ILE A 314 5.21 22.49 -5.08
C ILE A 314 6.02 22.09 -3.86
N ARG A 315 7.10 21.34 -4.06
CA ARG A 315 8.00 20.89 -2.99
C ARG A 315 9.38 20.55 -3.52
N ASP A 316 10.34 20.38 -2.61
CA ASP A 316 11.70 19.94 -2.89
C ASP A 316 12.07 18.80 -1.94
N ILE A 317 12.25 17.59 -2.47
CA ILE A 317 12.70 16.45 -1.67
C ILE A 317 14.04 15.99 -2.19
N ARG A 318 15.03 15.91 -1.31
CA ARG A 318 16.39 15.51 -1.66
C ARG A 318 16.91 14.46 -0.69
N ARG A 319 17.60 13.46 -1.24
CA ARG A 319 18.47 12.59 -0.45
C ARG A 319 19.76 13.34 -0.11
N THR A 320 19.97 13.60 1.17
CA THR A 320 21.13 14.37 1.68
C THR A 320 22.22 13.49 2.27
N GLY A 321 21.94 12.20 2.44
CA GLY A 321 22.90 11.22 2.97
C GLY A 321 22.47 9.78 2.73
N ASN A 322 22.95 8.90 3.60
CA ASN A 322 22.62 7.49 3.60
C ASN A 322 21.16 7.29 4.04
N MET A 323 20.26 7.10 3.06
CA MET A 323 18.79 7.08 3.22
C MET A 323 18.21 8.25 4.04
N ALA A 324 18.93 9.35 4.16
CA ALA A 324 18.48 10.57 4.83
C ALA A 324 17.85 11.51 3.80
N PHE A 325 16.66 12.04 4.12
CA PHE A 325 15.89 12.89 3.22
C PHE A 325 15.56 14.24 3.86
N THR A 326 15.52 15.27 3.03
CA THR A 326 14.98 16.58 3.39
C THR A 326 13.77 16.89 2.53
N CYS A 327 12.78 17.58 3.11
CA CYS A 327 11.68 18.19 2.39
C CYS A 327 11.69 19.70 2.64
N ASN A 328 11.73 20.50 1.57
CA ASN A 328 11.76 21.96 1.62
C ASN A 328 12.89 22.50 2.53
N GLY A 329 14.02 21.79 2.58
CA GLY A 329 15.20 22.12 3.39
C GLY A 329 15.20 21.60 4.83
N GLU A 330 14.11 21.00 5.30
CA GLU A 330 14.01 20.41 6.65
C GLU A 330 14.17 18.89 6.58
N HIS A 331 14.85 18.29 7.57
CA HIS A 331 15.01 16.84 7.65
C HIS A 331 13.67 16.15 7.95
N ILE A 332 13.41 15.03 7.26
CA ILE A 332 12.21 14.24 7.46
C ILE A 332 12.56 12.77 7.70
N ARG A 333 11.88 12.16 8.68
CA ARG A 333 11.93 10.72 8.96
C ARG A 333 10.73 10.02 8.36
N LEU A 334 10.96 8.82 7.82
CA LEU A 334 9.97 8.08 7.03
C LEU A 334 9.49 6.84 7.78
N PHE A 335 8.27 6.87 8.30
CA PHE A 335 7.68 5.77 9.06
C PHE A 335 6.36 5.32 8.44
N GLY A 336 6.26 4.02 8.18
CA GLY A 336 5.05 3.39 7.70
C GLY A 336 5.29 1.94 7.29
N GLY A 337 4.88 1.53 6.10
CA GLY A 337 5.04 0.15 5.65
C GLY A 337 4.73 -0.06 4.18
N ASP A 338 4.80 -1.32 3.78
CA ASP A 338 4.61 -1.72 2.40
C ASP A 338 3.14 -2.02 2.09
N ILE A 339 2.69 -1.53 0.93
CA ILE A 339 1.39 -1.85 0.34
C ILE A 339 1.60 -2.99 -0.64
N ALA A 340 1.06 -4.15 -0.28
CA ALA A 340 0.87 -5.26 -1.21
C ALA A 340 -0.38 -4.99 -2.08
N PRO A 341 -0.66 -5.81 -3.12
CA PRO A 341 -1.88 -5.63 -3.89
C PRO A 341 -3.12 -5.41 -3.02
N VAL A 342 -3.80 -4.28 -3.20
CA VAL A 342 -4.94 -3.84 -2.37
C VAL A 342 -6.06 -4.89 -2.28
N TYR A 343 -6.36 -5.54 -3.39
CA TYR A 343 -7.43 -6.53 -3.49
C TYR A 343 -6.97 -7.66 -4.39
N GLY A 344 -6.91 -8.90 -3.89
CA GLY A 344 -6.47 -10.08 -4.63
C GLY A 344 -7.42 -10.52 -5.75
N PRO A 345 -8.72 -10.71 -5.48
CA PRO A 345 -9.66 -11.34 -6.41
C PRO A 345 -9.86 -10.65 -7.77
N SER A 346 -9.48 -9.38 -7.90
CA SER A 346 -9.54 -8.69 -9.19
C SER A 346 -8.43 -7.67 -9.34
N ASN A 347 -7.97 -7.50 -10.58
CA ASN A 347 -7.11 -6.39 -10.98
C ASN A 347 -7.88 -5.11 -11.33
N VAL A 348 -9.22 -5.16 -11.39
CA VAL A 348 -10.06 -3.97 -11.45
C VAL A 348 -9.84 -3.13 -10.20
N PHE A 349 -9.77 -1.81 -10.34
CA PHE A 349 -9.52 -0.94 -9.19
C PHE A 349 -10.76 -0.79 -8.30
N HIS A 350 -10.66 -1.24 -7.06
CA HIS A 350 -11.72 -1.12 -6.05
C HIS A 350 -11.53 0.13 -5.17
N ASP A 351 -12.17 1.23 -5.56
CA ASP A 351 -12.07 2.54 -4.89
C ASP A 351 -12.29 2.45 -3.38
N GLN A 352 -13.36 1.79 -2.95
CA GLN A 352 -13.74 1.73 -1.54
C GLN A 352 -12.69 1.04 -0.68
N THR A 353 -12.13 -0.09 -1.15
CA THR A 353 -11.10 -0.85 -0.45
C THR A 353 -9.77 -0.09 -0.42
N ALA A 354 -9.40 0.52 -1.56
CA ALA A 354 -8.16 1.30 -1.67
C ALA A 354 -8.17 2.53 -0.77
N PHE A 355 -9.22 3.36 -0.82
CA PHE A 355 -9.29 4.58 -0.03
C PHE A 355 -9.48 4.31 1.45
N ASP A 356 -10.21 3.26 1.83
CA ASP A 356 -10.29 2.81 3.22
C ASP A 356 -8.91 2.43 3.78
N LEU A 357 -8.10 1.70 3.00
CA LEU A 357 -6.74 1.36 3.39
C LEU A 357 -5.86 2.62 3.56
N ILE A 358 -5.91 3.55 2.61
CA ILE A 358 -5.11 4.79 2.66
C ILE A 358 -5.53 5.66 3.86
N ASP A 359 -6.82 5.76 4.14
CA ASP A 359 -7.33 6.50 5.29
C ASP A 359 -6.83 5.89 6.61
N LYS A 360 -6.76 4.56 6.70
CA LYS A 360 -6.17 3.86 7.86
C LYS A 360 -4.67 4.10 7.97
N ILE A 361 -3.93 4.16 6.87
CA ILE A 361 -2.50 4.54 6.89
C ILE A 361 -2.34 5.94 7.51
N TRP A 362 -3.17 6.90 7.09
CA TRP A 362 -3.17 8.25 7.64
C TRP A 362 -3.58 8.28 9.13
N LEU A 363 -4.63 7.55 9.50
CA LEU A 363 -5.12 7.42 10.88
C LEU A 363 -4.11 6.75 11.80
N ALA A 364 -3.24 5.87 11.28
CA ALA A 364 -2.13 5.29 12.00
C ALA A 364 -0.99 6.30 12.27
N GLY A 365 -1.02 7.48 11.65
CA GLY A 365 0.06 8.47 11.81
C GLY A 365 1.29 8.19 10.94
N MET A 366 1.22 7.22 10.03
CA MET A 366 2.28 6.94 9.06
C MET A 366 2.39 8.10 8.07
N ASN A 367 3.61 8.39 7.62
CA ASN A 367 3.89 9.48 6.67
C ASN A 367 4.57 8.99 5.39
N ALA A 368 4.90 7.71 5.29
CA ALA A 368 5.52 7.12 4.12
C ALA A 368 5.01 5.69 3.89
N VAL A 369 4.87 5.29 2.63
CA VAL A 369 4.56 3.94 2.22
C VAL A 369 5.45 3.53 1.05
N ARG A 370 5.63 2.23 0.88
CA ARG A 370 6.22 1.65 -0.32
C ARG A 370 5.15 0.87 -1.08
N ILE A 371 4.97 1.19 -2.37
CA ILE A 371 4.17 0.38 -3.27
C ILE A 371 5.09 -0.70 -3.82
N TRP A 372 4.86 -1.94 -3.39
CA TRP A 372 5.72 -3.08 -3.69
C TRP A 372 5.75 -3.43 -5.18
N GLY A 373 6.95 -3.70 -5.70
CA GLY A 373 7.25 -3.85 -7.13
C GLY A 373 6.32 -4.79 -7.88
N PRO A 374 6.28 -6.11 -7.61
CA PRO A 374 5.39 -7.02 -8.32
C PRO A 374 3.88 -6.79 -8.08
N GLY A 375 3.46 -5.63 -7.56
CA GLY A 375 2.09 -5.22 -7.35
C GLY A 375 1.30 -4.88 -8.62
N LYS A 376 0.11 -4.32 -8.44
CA LYS A 376 -0.86 -4.04 -9.52
C LYS A 376 -0.67 -2.65 -10.12
N PRO A 377 -1.03 -2.42 -11.41
CA PRO A 377 -1.13 -1.07 -11.95
C PRO A 377 -2.27 -0.32 -11.26
N TYR A 378 -1.93 0.78 -10.58
CA TYR A 378 -2.93 1.65 -9.94
C TYR A 378 -3.25 2.90 -10.76
N PRO A 379 -4.53 3.33 -10.81
CA PRO A 379 -4.95 4.55 -11.50
C PRO A 379 -4.51 5.80 -10.75
N ASP A 380 -4.52 6.96 -11.42
CA ASP A 380 -4.04 8.24 -10.85
C ASP A 380 -4.76 8.60 -9.54
N ARG A 381 -6.06 8.31 -9.43
CA ARG A 381 -6.86 8.54 -8.21
C ARG A 381 -6.34 7.83 -6.95
N PHE A 382 -5.57 6.75 -7.10
CA PHE A 382 -4.89 6.10 -5.99
C PHE A 382 -3.79 7.01 -5.40
N TYR A 383 -3.03 7.67 -6.28
CA TYR A 383 -1.96 8.59 -5.92
C TYR A 383 -2.49 9.96 -5.50
N ASP A 384 -3.58 10.43 -6.12
CA ASP A 384 -4.28 11.66 -5.71
C ASP A 384 -4.62 11.62 -4.20
N ARG A 385 -5.06 10.47 -3.70
CA ARG A 385 -5.37 10.33 -2.27
C ARG A 385 -4.15 10.46 -1.36
N PHE A 386 -2.98 9.97 -1.79
CA PHE A 386 -1.72 10.17 -1.06
C PHE A 386 -1.25 11.63 -1.13
N ASP A 387 -1.45 12.29 -2.27
CA ASP A 387 -1.15 13.73 -2.44
C ASP A 387 -1.98 14.58 -1.47
N GLU A 388 -3.28 14.31 -1.37
CA GLU A 388 -4.22 15.00 -0.46
C GLU A 388 -3.86 14.81 1.01
N LEU A 389 -3.42 13.60 1.38
CA LEU A 389 -3.18 13.21 2.77
C LEU A 389 -1.74 13.46 3.24
N GLY A 390 -0.83 13.82 2.34
CA GLY A 390 0.57 14.10 2.67
C GLY A 390 1.39 12.85 2.94
N ILE A 391 1.01 11.70 2.38
CA ILE A 391 1.74 10.44 2.58
C ILE A 391 2.74 10.27 1.44
N LEU A 392 4.02 10.12 1.78
CA LEU A 392 5.08 9.92 0.80
C LEU A 392 5.05 8.50 0.22
N VAL A 393 5.30 8.37 -1.06
CA VAL A 393 5.29 7.10 -1.79
C VAL A 393 6.67 6.79 -2.34
N TRP A 394 7.24 5.68 -1.88
CA TRP A 394 8.31 4.95 -2.56
C TRP A 394 7.63 4.09 -3.62
N GLN A 395 7.91 4.35 -4.89
CA GLN A 395 7.29 3.64 -6.01
C GLN A 395 8.29 2.69 -6.67
N ASP A 396 8.10 1.38 -6.50
CA ASP A 396 8.83 0.39 -7.28
C ASP A 396 8.30 0.35 -8.73
N PHE A 397 9.18 0.09 -9.71
CA PHE A 397 8.77 -0.44 -11.01
C PHE A 397 8.24 -1.86 -10.85
N PRO A 398 7.37 -2.34 -11.77
CA PRO A 398 6.65 -3.61 -11.61
C PRO A 398 7.53 -4.86 -11.82
N THR A 399 8.59 -4.98 -11.03
CA THR A 399 9.57 -6.06 -11.10
C THR A 399 9.94 -6.55 -9.70
N GLY A 400 10.30 -7.83 -9.60
CA GLY A 400 10.85 -8.35 -8.35
C GLY A 400 11.16 -9.85 -8.33
N GLY A 401 11.69 -10.31 -7.20
CA GLY A 401 11.83 -11.71 -6.82
C GLY A 401 13.00 -12.47 -7.44
N SER A 402 13.61 -12.01 -8.54
CA SER A 402 14.83 -12.57 -9.13
C SER A 402 15.29 -11.78 -10.37
N GLU A 403 16.06 -12.44 -11.24
CA GLU A 403 16.54 -11.98 -12.54
C GLU A 403 15.40 -11.70 -13.53
N LEU A 404 15.67 -10.84 -14.51
CA LEU A 404 14.67 -10.33 -15.46
C LEU A 404 14.96 -10.81 -16.89
N PRO A 405 13.93 -11.08 -17.70
CA PRO A 405 14.15 -11.29 -19.13
C PRO A 405 14.71 -10.01 -19.76
N CYS A 406 15.74 -10.15 -20.58
CA CYS A 406 16.56 -9.02 -21.05
C CYS A 406 17.02 -9.19 -22.50
N ASP A 407 16.27 -9.90 -23.34
CA ASP A 407 16.41 -9.81 -24.79
C ASP A 407 15.80 -8.49 -25.27
N GLU A 408 16.12 -8.08 -26.50
CA GLU A 408 15.70 -6.79 -27.07
C GLU A 408 14.20 -6.50 -26.89
N HIS A 409 13.35 -7.47 -27.23
CA HIS A 409 11.89 -7.40 -27.02
C HIS A 409 11.49 -7.11 -25.58
N TYR A 410 12.04 -7.85 -24.61
CA TYR A 410 11.70 -7.66 -23.18
C TYR A 410 12.28 -6.37 -22.61
N ARG A 411 13.44 -5.92 -23.10
CA ARG A 411 14.00 -4.62 -22.73
C ARG A 411 13.10 -3.48 -23.19
N GLU A 412 12.58 -3.56 -24.42
CA GLU A 412 11.63 -2.59 -24.95
C GLU A 412 10.33 -2.57 -24.14
N LEU A 413 9.77 -3.75 -23.84
CA LEU A 413 8.58 -3.85 -23.01
C LEU A 413 8.80 -3.28 -21.59
N LEU A 414 9.89 -3.65 -20.91
CA LEU A 414 10.18 -3.17 -19.55
C LEU A 414 10.50 -1.66 -19.54
N ALA A 415 11.27 -1.16 -20.52
CA ALA A 415 11.55 0.26 -20.67
C ALA A 415 10.26 1.06 -20.95
N GLY A 416 9.39 0.55 -21.82
CA GLY A 416 8.10 1.16 -22.14
C GLY A 416 7.19 1.25 -20.92
N GLN A 417 7.13 0.20 -20.08
CA GLN A 417 6.37 0.21 -18.84
C GLN A 417 6.88 1.30 -17.88
N ALA A 418 8.20 1.37 -17.71
CA ALA A 418 8.82 2.37 -16.86
C ALA A 418 8.57 3.79 -17.38
N GLU A 419 8.72 4.01 -18.69
CA GLU A 419 8.45 5.29 -19.33
C GLU A 419 6.99 5.72 -19.19
N ALA A 420 6.04 4.82 -19.46
CA ALA A 420 4.61 5.09 -19.33
C ALA A 420 4.24 5.45 -17.88
N MET A 421 4.80 4.73 -16.90
CA MET A 421 4.56 5.01 -15.48
C MET A 421 5.15 6.35 -15.06
N LEU A 422 6.41 6.63 -15.40
CA LEU A 422 7.09 7.90 -15.11
C LEU A 422 6.30 9.09 -15.66
N ARG A 423 5.94 9.05 -16.95
CA ARG A 423 5.20 10.13 -17.62
C ARG A 423 3.85 10.41 -16.97
N ARG A 424 3.14 9.34 -16.60
CA ARG A 424 1.82 9.44 -15.97
C ARG A 424 1.90 9.98 -14.55
N LEU A 425 2.87 9.51 -13.75
CA LEU A 425 2.84 9.68 -12.30
C LEU A 425 3.77 10.79 -11.76
N LYS A 426 4.77 11.27 -12.51
CA LYS A 426 5.75 12.25 -12.01
C LYS A 426 5.17 13.60 -11.57
N HIS A 427 3.93 13.91 -11.88
CA HIS A 427 3.25 15.11 -11.40
C HIS A 427 2.79 14.99 -9.93
N HIS A 428 2.65 13.78 -9.39
CA HIS A 428 2.20 13.54 -8.02
C HIS A 428 3.28 13.97 -7.01
N PRO A 429 2.99 14.94 -6.11
CA PRO A 429 3.91 15.29 -5.04
C PRO A 429 4.13 14.16 -4.02
N CYS A 430 3.26 13.18 -3.87
CA CYS A 430 3.50 12.08 -2.91
C CYS A 430 4.73 11.24 -3.27
N ILE A 431 5.01 11.00 -4.56
CA ILE A 431 6.11 10.12 -4.99
C ILE A 431 7.44 10.80 -4.74
N TYR A 432 8.29 10.26 -3.86
CA TYR A 432 9.59 10.86 -3.54
C TYR A 432 10.78 10.04 -4.06
N LEU A 433 10.55 8.77 -4.40
CA LEU A 433 11.58 7.84 -4.81
C LEU A 433 11.02 6.85 -5.84
N TRP A 434 11.78 6.64 -6.92
CA TRP A 434 11.57 5.57 -7.89
C TRP A 434 12.54 4.44 -7.61
N CYS A 435 12.08 3.20 -7.57
CA CYS A 435 12.91 2.03 -7.30
C CYS A 435 12.84 1.03 -8.45
N GLY A 436 13.97 0.42 -8.84
CA GLY A 436 14.01 -0.55 -9.94
C GLY A 436 13.15 -1.79 -9.73
N GLY A 437 12.97 -2.23 -8.48
CA GLY A 437 12.13 -3.39 -8.15
C GLY A 437 12.51 -4.07 -6.83
N ASN A 438 11.69 -5.05 -6.46
CA ASN A 438 11.80 -5.80 -5.21
C ASN A 438 12.81 -6.95 -5.31
N GLU A 439 13.89 -6.87 -4.54
CA GLU A 439 14.82 -7.97 -4.22
C GLU A 439 15.49 -8.62 -5.44
N ASN A 440 15.42 -8.01 -6.62
CA ASN A 440 15.97 -8.57 -7.86
C ASN A 440 17.45 -8.93 -7.70
N ILE A 441 18.21 -8.04 -7.07
CA ILE A 441 19.65 -8.21 -6.88
C ILE A 441 19.94 -9.08 -5.65
N TYR A 442 19.28 -8.76 -4.53
CA TYR A 442 19.48 -9.47 -3.27
C TYR A 442 19.14 -10.97 -3.36
N MET A 443 18.13 -11.36 -4.15
CA MET A 443 17.79 -12.79 -4.28
C MET A 443 18.93 -13.62 -4.86
N ASN A 444 19.75 -13.10 -5.77
CA ASN A 444 20.92 -13.87 -6.23
C ASN A 444 21.99 -13.99 -5.15
N GLU A 445 22.26 -12.93 -4.36
CA GLU A 445 23.16 -13.02 -3.21
C GLU A 445 22.63 -14.01 -2.15
N TYR A 446 21.32 -13.98 -1.90
CA TYR A 446 20.65 -14.88 -0.98
C TYR A 446 20.77 -16.34 -1.41
N PHE A 447 20.57 -16.64 -2.70
CA PHE A 447 20.71 -17.98 -3.27
C PHE A 447 22.15 -18.35 -3.67
N GLU A 448 23.14 -17.53 -3.34
CA GLU A 448 24.56 -17.73 -3.67
C GLU A 448 24.81 -17.94 -5.19
N ARG A 449 24.04 -17.23 -6.01
CA ARG A 449 24.15 -17.25 -7.48
C ARG A 449 25.06 -16.12 -7.96
N SER A 450 25.82 -16.38 -9.02
CA SER A 450 26.68 -15.39 -9.67
C SER A 450 26.05 -14.74 -10.91
N SER A 451 24.82 -15.12 -11.25
CA SER A 451 24.13 -14.63 -12.43
C SER A 451 23.64 -13.19 -12.23
N THR A 452 23.64 -12.43 -13.32
CA THR A 452 23.34 -10.99 -13.35
C THR A 452 22.34 -10.66 -14.47
N ILE A 453 21.54 -11.65 -14.89
CA ILE A 453 20.70 -11.52 -16.06
C ILE A 453 19.62 -10.46 -15.82
N GLY A 454 19.63 -9.45 -16.68
CA GLY A 454 18.67 -8.34 -16.63
C GLY A 454 18.97 -7.30 -15.55
N TYR A 455 20.08 -7.40 -14.82
CA TYR A 455 20.46 -6.39 -13.81
C TYR A 455 20.66 -5.00 -14.41
N ASP A 456 21.16 -4.94 -15.64
CA ASP A 456 21.38 -3.70 -16.38
C ASP A 456 20.08 -2.97 -16.75
N ILE A 457 18.94 -3.66 -16.70
CA ILE A 457 17.63 -3.01 -16.78
C ILE A 457 17.44 -2.08 -15.57
N LEU A 458 17.83 -2.52 -14.38
CA LEU A 458 17.74 -1.73 -13.15
C LEU A 458 18.87 -0.70 -13.10
N THR A 459 20.13 -1.13 -13.25
CA THR A 459 21.28 -0.23 -13.04
C THR A 459 21.39 0.86 -14.10
N ASP A 460 20.99 0.57 -15.35
CA ASP A 460 21.20 1.45 -16.50
C ASP A 460 19.90 1.90 -17.16
N THR A 461 19.02 0.98 -17.59
CA THR A 461 17.82 1.35 -18.37
C THR A 461 16.85 2.23 -17.57
N PHE A 462 16.40 1.75 -16.40
CA PHE A 462 15.49 2.49 -15.54
C PHE A 462 16.14 3.75 -14.96
N ARG A 463 17.41 3.66 -14.54
CA ARG A 463 18.18 4.84 -14.10
C ARG A 463 18.21 5.94 -15.17
N ARG A 464 18.52 5.58 -16.41
CA ARG A 464 18.57 6.52 -17.54
C ARG A 464 17.20 7.15 -17.77
N LEU A 465 16.13 6.35 -17.80
CA LEU A 465 14.76 6.88 -17.97
C LEU A 465 14.36 7.84 -16.85
N CYS A 466 14.66 7.51 -15.58
CA CYS A 466 14.41 8.41 -14.45
C CYS A 466 15.19 9.73 -14.61
N ASN A 467 16.47 9.67 -14.96
CA ASN A 467 17.31 10.87 -15.18
C ASN A 467 16.84 11.72 -16.37
N GLU A 468 16.26 11.10 -17.40
CA GLU A 468 15.77 11.81 -18.59
C GLU A 468 14.38 12.42 -18.37
N LEU A 469 13.49 11.72 -17.68
CA LEU A 469 12.06 12.06 -17.58
C LEU A 469 11.68 12.74 -16.26
N ASP A 470 12.41 12.48 -15.17
CA ASP A 470 12.15 12.98 -13.81
C ASP A 470 13.45 13.15 -12.98
N PRO A 471 14.41 13.97 -13.45
CA PRO A 471 15.75 14.07 -12.87
C PRO A 471 15.81 14.58 -11.42
N GLU A 472 14.75 15.20 -10.93
CA GLU A 472 14.70 15.78 -9.59
C GLU A 472 14.35 14.74 -8.51
N ARG A 473 13.83 13.57 -8.89
CA ARG A 473 13.52 12.48 -7.95
C ARG A 473 14.66 11.48 -7.84
N VAL A 474 14.77 10.89 -6.65
CA VAL A 474 15.78 9.88 -6.36
C VAL A 474 15.43 8.59 -7.09
N TYR A 475 16.41 8.02 -7.79
CA TYR A 475 16.34 6.66 -8.30
C TYR A 475 17.16 5.71 -7.43
N HIS A 476 16.50 4.68 -6.88
CA HIS A 476 17.08 3.58 -6.12
C HIS A 476 17.08 2.31 -6.98
N VAL A 477 18.17 1.53 -6.97
CA VAL A 477 18.37 0.47 -7.98
C VAL A 477 17.47 -0.73 -7.73
N SER A 478 17.38 -1.21 -6.49
CA SER A 478 16.58 -2.36 -6.09
C SER A 478 16.32 -2.25 -4.59
N CYS A 479 15.34 -2.95 -4.04
CA CYS A 479 15.00 -2.94 -2.62
C CYS A 479 15.19 -4.36 -2.06
N PRO A 480 16.21 -4.66 -1.21
CA PRO A 480 17.21 -3.77 -0.67
C PRO A 480 18.42 -3.57 -1.60
N TYR A 481 19.12 -2.43 -1.45
CA TYR A 481 20.36 -2.15 -2.19
C TYR A 481 21.29 -1.13 -1.51
N GLU A 482 22.56 -1.15 -1.95
CA GLU A 482 23.73 -0.37 -1.49
C GLU A 482 24.49 -1.01 -0.31
N GLY A 483 25.62 -0.41 0.09
CA GLY A 483 26.48 -0.90 1.16
C GLY A 483 27.52 -1.93 0.73
N LYS A 484 28.03 -2.71 1.69
CA LYS A 484 29.07 -3.73 1.44
C LYS A 484 28.54 -4.95 0.69
N TYR A 485 27.26 -5.22 0.84
CA TYR A 485 26.45 -6.26 0.21
C TYR A 485 25.02 -5.71 0.14
N THR A 486 24.17 -6.23 -0.75
CA THR A 486 22.90 -5.54 -1.10
C THR A 486 21.90 -5.34 0.04
N ASN A 487 22.04 -6.08 1.14
CA ASN A 487 21.16 -5.96 2.31
C ASN A 487 21.95 -5.55 3.58
N ASP A 488 22.86 -4.58 3.45
CA ASP A 488 23.71 -4.08 4.54
C ASP A 488 22.93 -3.12 5.46
N PRO A 489 22.64 -3.47 6.73
CA PRO A 489 21.87 -2.58 7.60
C PRO A 489 22.61 -1.27 7.94
N ASP A 490 23.93 -1.20 7.74
CA ASP A 490 24.70 0.02 7.97
C ASP A 490 24.66 1.01 6.79
N PHE A 491 24.19 0.59 5.60
CA PHE A 491 24.18 1.45 4.40
C PHE A 491 23.14 1.06 3.35
N GLY A 492 22.39 2.04 2.86
CA GLY A 492 21.24 1.81 2.01
C GLY A 492 20.01 1.48 2.84
N ASP A 493 19.10 0.72 2.25
CA ASP A 493 17.96 0.13 2.93
C ASP A 493 18.19 -1.37 3.20
N SER A 494 17.43 -1.92 4.15
CA SER A 494 17.56 -3.31 4.54
C SER A 494 16.23 -4.01 4.76
N HIS A 495 16.16 -5.25 4.27
CA HIS A 495 15.13 -6.22 4.61
C HIS A 495 15.62 -6.98 5.84
N GLY A 496 15.00 -6.74 7.00
CA GLY A 496 15.46 -7.22 8.30
C GLY A 496 15.61 -8.74 8.40
N SER A 497 16.27 -9.22 9.46
CA SER A 497 16.61 -10.63 9.67
C SER A 497 15.37 -11.54 9.63
N ARG A 498 14.23 -11.01 10.06
CA ARG A 498 12.94 -11.70 10.13
C ARG A 498 12.30 -11.88 8.75
N ALA A 499 12.67 -11.08 7.74
CA ALA A 499 12.22 -11.28 6.36
C ALA A 499 12.83 -12.56 5.76
N PHE A 500 14.12 -12.80 6.02
CA PHE A 500 14.90 -13.86 5.35
C PHE A 500 15.43 -14.98 6.24
N ARG A 501 15.13 -14.94 7.55
CA ARG A 501 15.66 -15.90 8.55
C ARG A 501 17.19 -15.94 8.57
N ARG A 502 17.83 -14.76 8.38
CA ARG A 502 19.28 -14.62 8.41
C ARG A 502 19.69 -13.61 9.46
N PHE A 503 20.72 -13.95 10.24
CA PHE A 503 21.32 -12.99 11.15
C PHE A 503 21.96 -11.84 10.34
N LEU A 504 21.55 -10.60 10.63
CA LEU A 504 22.11 -9.40 10.03
C LEU A 504 22.94 -8.66 11.09
N PRO A 505 24.29 -8.63 10.95
CA PRO A 505 25.14 -7.87 11.85
C PRO A 505 24.74 -6.39 11.83
N GLY A 506 24.46 -5.79 12.99
CA GLY A 506 24.09 -4.37 13.09
C GLY A 506 22.58 -4.07 13.00
N GLU A 507 21.73 -5.08 12.73
CA GLU A 507 20.27 -4.90 12.59
C GLU A 507 19.56 -4.15 13.74
N PRO A 508 19.97 -4.23 15.02
CA PRO A 508 19.29 -3.44 16.04
C PRO A 508 19.26 -1.91 15.76
N TYR A 509 20.16 -1.39 14.94
CA TYR A 509 20.33 0.04 14.70
C TYR A 509 20.67 0.38 13.24
N GLY A 510 20.06 -0.31 12.28
CA GLY A 510 20.29 -0.02 10.87
C GLY A 510 19.77 1.35 10.43
N VAL A 511 20.20 1.76 9.25
CA VAL A 511 19.98 3.11 8.71
C VAL A 511 18.57 3.29 8.19
N PHE A 512 18.04 2.30 7.48
CA PHE A 512 16.67 2.32 6.96
C PHE A 512 16.17 0.90 6.79
N TYR A 513 15.00 0.60 7.34
CA TYR A 513 14.32 -0.68 7.09
C TYR A 513 13.25 -0.48 6.05
N SER A 514 13.39 -1.12 4.90
CA SER A 514 12.39 -1.15 3.84
C SER A 514 11.45 -2.33 3.96
N GLU A 515 11.87 -3.42 4.64
CA GLU A 515 10.97 -4.52 5.00
C GLU A 515 11.35 -5.16 6.35
N ASN A 516 10.33 -5.58 7.10
CA ASN A 516 10.50 -6.44 8.26
C ASN A 516 9.21 -7.22 8.56
N ILE A 517 9.31 -8.51 8.91
CA ILE A 517 8.15 -9.43 8.93
C ILE A 517 7.93 -10.03 10.32
N ARG A 518 6.68 -10.00 10.80
CA ARG A 518 6.19 -10.87 11.88
C ARG A 518 4.87 -11.51 11.52
N VAL A 519 4.78 -12.83 11.70
CA VAL A 519 3.57 -13.58 11.35
C VAL A 519 2.65 -13.76 12.56
N TYR A 520 1.36 -13.52 12.35
CA TYR A 520 0.28 -13.64 13.34
C TYR A 520 -1.07 -13.88 12.63
N PRO A 521 -2.08 -14.41 13.34
CA PRO A 521 -3.44 -14.55 12.80
C PRO A 521 -4.17 -13.19 12.68
N PRO A 522 -5.19 -13.09 11.80
CA PRO A 522 -6.10 -11.95 11.80
C PRO A 522 -6.97 -11.92 13.07
N GLN A 523 -7.81 -10.88 13.21
CA GLN A 523 -8.73 -10.77 14.33
C GLN A 523 -9.71 -11.96 14.42
N TYR A 524 -10.22 -12.25 15.62
CA TYR A 524 -11.13 -13.36 15.88
C TYR A 524 -12.31 -13.42 14.90
N LYS A 525 -13.02 -12.30 14.71
CA LYS A 525 -14.17 -12.23 13.78
C LYS A 525 -13.81 -12.50 12.32
N SER A 526 -12.67 -11.97 11.86
CA SER A 526 -12.14 -12.22 10.51
C SER A 526 -11.77 -13.68 10.34
N MET A 527 -11.10 -14.26 11.33
CA MET A 527 -10.72 -15.66 11.35
C MET A 527 -11.93 -16.59 11.41
N LYS A 528 -12.99 -16.21 12.13
CA LYS A 528 -14.26 -16.94 12.21
C LYS A 528 -14.99 -16.92 10.88
N ARG A 529 -15.07 -15.75 10.21
CA ARG A 529 -15.63 -15.62 8.86
C ARG A 529 -14.88 -16.46 7.86
N TRP A 530 -13.55 -16.47 7.94
CA TRP A 530 -12.70 -17.23 7.03
C TRP A 530 -12.74 -18.76 7.27
N LEU A 531 -12.52 -19.21 8.51
CA LEU A 531 -12.28 -20.63 8.81
C LEU A 531 -13.49 -21.38 9.36
N GLY A 532 -14.51 -20.68 9.86
CA GLY A 532 -15.68 -21.31 10.47
C GLY A 532 -15.31 -22.32 11.56
N SER A 533 -15.63 -23.60 11.34
CA SER A 533 -15.30 -24.69 12.27
C SER A 533 -13.81 -25.01 12.38
N GLY A 534 -12.98 -24.55 11.45
CA GLY A 534 -11.52 -24.75 11.45
C GLY A 534 -10.73 -23.86 12.42
N MET A 535 -11.41 -23.14 13.32
CA MET A 535 -10.76 -22.25 14.29
C MET A 535 -10.02 -22.99 15.42
N TRP A 536 -10.39 -24.25 15.72
CA TRP A 536 -9.76 -25.03 16.78
C TRP A 536 -9.78 -26.52 16.46
N ASP A 537 -8.64 -27.18 16.65
CA ASP A 537 -8.57 -28.64 16.53
C ASP A 537 -8.90 -29.27 17.90
N GLU A 538 -9.79 -30.26 17.95
CA GLU A 538 -10.31 -30.84 19.21
C GLU A 538 -9.22 -31.32 20.20
N ASN A 539 -8.09 -31.80 19.68
CA ASN A 539 -6.99 -32.33 20.50
C ASN A 539 -5.79 -31.38 20.60
N TYR A 540 -5.92 -30.15 20.13
CA TYR A 540 -4.83 -29.18 20.24
C TYR A 540 -4.70 -28.69 21.68
N THR A 541 -3.46 -28.56 22.13
CA THR A 541 -3.10 -27.90 23.38
C THR A 541 -1.91 -26.99 23.07
N ASP A 542 -1.93 -25.77 23.60
CA ASP A 542 -0.84 -24.80 23.44
C ASP A 542 0.38 -25.17 24.28
N VAL A 543 1.08 -26.19 23.80
CA VAL A 543 2.37 -26.66 24.28
C VAL A 543 3.33 -26.73 23.11
N ARG A 544 4.61 -26.44 23.37
CA ARG A 544 5.68 -26.59 22.37
C ARG A 544 6.66 -27.68 22.83
N PRO A 545 6.40 -28.95 22.49
CA PRO A 545 7.35 -30.02 22.76
C PRO A 545 8.70 -29.78 22.08
N VAL A 546 9.76 -30.38 22.61
CA VAL A 546 11.08 -30.39 21.96
C VAL A 546 10.95 -30.95 20.54
N GLY A 547 11.52 -30.23 19.56
CA GLY A 547 11.42 -30.59 18.14
C GLY A 547 10.14 -30.15 17.45
N CYS A 548 9.19 -29.52 18.15
CA CYS A 548 7.98 -28.96 17.54
C CYS A 548 8.30 -27.64 16.81
N ILE A 549 8.20 -27.68 15.48
CA ILE A 549 8.43 -26.53 14.59
C ILE A 549 7.18 -25.65 14.47
N LYS A 550 5.98 -26.24 14.50
CA LYS A 550 4.70 -25.54 14.31
C LYS A 550 3.91 -25.48 15.63
N PRO A 551 4.05 -24.40 16.43
CA PRO A 551 3.45 -24.31 17.78
C PRO A 551 1.96 -23.91 17.74
N MET A 552 1.18 -24.42 16.80
CA MET A 552 -0.21 -24.01 16.54
C MET A 552 -1.04 -25.19 16.00
N PRO A 553 -2.39 -25.09 15.96
CA PRO A 553 -3.24 -26.11 15.37
C PRO A 553 -2.81 -26.48 13.95
N ALA A 554 -3.04 -27.73 13.55
CA ALA A 554 -2.67 -28.21 12.22
C ALA A 554 -3.47 -27.49 11.13
N SER A 555 -4.74 -27.19 11.41
CA SER A 555 -5.60 -26.35 10.58
C SER A 555 -4.95 -25.00 10.27
N TRP A 556 -4.42 -24.30 11.29
CA TRP A 556 -3.75 -23.00 11.13
C TRP A 556 -2.41 -23.15 10.42
N ALA A 557 -1.62 -24.16 10.81
CA ALA A 557 -0.28 -24.36 10.26
C ALA A 557 -0.27 -24.79 8.78
N SER A 558 -1.40 -25.28 8.26
CA SER A 558 -1.61 -25.55 6.83
C SER A 558 -1.80 -24.27 6.00
N ARG A 559 -2.15 -23.17 6.67
CA ARG A 559 -2.41 -21.86 6.08
C ARG A 559 -1.24 -20.89 6.29
N LEU A 560 -0.15 -21.32 6.93
CA LEU A 560 1.10 -20.55 7.04
C LEU A 560 1.94 -20.60 5.77
N GLY A 561 2.72 -19.55 5.53
CA GLY A 561 3.55 -19.40 4.34
C GLY A 561 4.69 -18.46 4.62
N ASN A 562 5.65 -18.39 3.69
CA ASN A 562 6.91 -17.68 3.90
C ASN A 562 7.59 -18.07 5.23
N PHE A 563 7.54 -19.36 5.59
CA PHE A 563 8.12 -19.89 6.84
C PHE A 563 7.57 -19.21 8.11
N GLY A 564 6.28 -18.87 8.10
CA GLY A 564 5.65 -18.06 9.15
C GLY A 564 5.77 -18.62 10.57
N GLU A 565 5.91 -19.94 10.71
CA GLU A 565 6.17 -20.61 12.00
C GLU A 565 7.49 -20.19 12.66
N GLU A 566 8.49 -19.79 11.86
CA GLU A 566 9.78 -19.28 12.35
C GLU A 566 9.75 -17.76 12.57
N LYS A 567 8.72 -17.07 12.04
CA LYS A 567 8.58 -15.61 12.05
C LYS A 567 7.56 -15.11 13.07
N LEU A 568 7.10 -15.97 13.97
CA LEU A 568 6.26 -15.58 15.12
C LEU A 568 7.03 -14.60 16.03
N GLY A 569 6.28 -13.81 16.82
CA GLY A 569 6.85 -13.00 17.89
C GLY A 569 7.39 -13.83 19.06
N PRO A 570 7.82 -13.20 20.17
CA PRO A 570 8.22 -13.88 21.40
C PRO A 570 7.03 -14.53 22.14
N ILE A 571 6.32 -15.45 21.50
CA ILE A 571 5.11 -16.11 22.02
C ILE A 571 5.33 -16.87 23.34
N HIS A 572 6.58 -17.16 23.70
CA HIS A 572 6.97 -17.81 24.95
C HIS A 572 6.87 -16.88 26.18
N GLU A 573 6.72 -15.57 25.97
CA GLU A 573 6.51 -14.57 27.01
C GLU A 573 5.06 -14.49 27.49
N TYR A 574 4.14 -15.20 26.83
CA TYR A 574 2.69 -15.12 27.03
C TYR A 574 2.12 -16.41 27.62
N TYR A 575 0.92 -16.29 28.20
CA TYR A 575 0.20 -17.42 28.80
C TYR A 575 -0.14 -18.49 27.77
N SER A 576 -0.25 -19.75 28.22
CA SER A 576 -0.83 -20.82 27.41
C SER A 576 -2.31 -20.52 27.12
N ALA A 577 -2.74 -20.79 25.89
CA ALA A 577 -4.11 -20.66 25.46
C ALA A 577 -4.84 -22.01 25.40
N ASP A 578 -6.10 -22.02 25.83
CA ASP A 578 -7.04 -23.14 25.75
C ASP A 578 -8.25 -22.85 24.84
N THR A 579 -8.28 -21.65 24.24
CA THR A 579 -9.31 -21.19 23.31
C THR A 579 -8.70 -20.52 22.09
N PRO A 580 -9.42 -20.44 20.95
CA PRO A 580 -8.96 -19.70 19.77
C PRO A 580 -8.65 -18.24 20.07
N ASP A 581 -9.53 -17.56 20.83
CA ASP A 581 -9.37 -16.15 21.22
C ASP A 581 -8.06 -15.94 22.01
N GLY A 582 -7.79 -16.80 22.99
CA GLY A 582 -6.55 -16.75 23.76
C GLY A 582 -5.30 -16.98 22.90
N LEU A 583 -5.36 -17.87 21.91
CA LEU A 583 -4.21 -18.16 21.04
C LEU A 583 -3.98 -17.04 20.02
N ILE A 584 -5.05 -16.45 19.49
CA ILE A 584 -5.00 -15.25 18.64
C ILE A 584 -4.36 -14.09 19.42
N TYR A 585 -4.82 -13.84 20.65
CA TYR A 585 -4.21 -12.85 21.53
C TYR A 585 -2.72 -13.11 21.73
N LYS A 586 -2.34 -14.33 22.13
CA LYS A 586 -0.94 -14.72 22.36
C LYS A 586 -0.03 -14.37 21.18
N PHE A 587 -0.45 -14.75 19.97
CA PHE A 587 0.37 -14.58 18.77
C PHE A 587 0.42 -13.11 18.33
N THR A 588 -0.73 -12.44 18.33
CA THR A 588 -0.84 -11.05 17.86
C THR A 588 -0.24 -10.07 18.86
N ALA A 589 -0.37 -10.31 20.17
CA ALA A 589 0.28 -9.51 21.20
C ALA A 589 1.80 -9.65 21.15
N ALA A 590 2.32 -10.88 20.98
CA ALA A 590 3.75 -11.10 20.79
C ALA A 590 4.29 -10.39 19.54
N ALA A 591 3.58 -10.49 18.41
CA ALA A 591 3.94 -9.74 17.21
C ALA A 591 3.89 -8.22 17.44
N SER A 592 2.86 -7.72 18.13
CA SER A 592 2.70 -6.30 18.47
C SER A 592 3.83 -5.78 19.36
N GLN A 593 4.24 -6.56 20.35
CA GLN A 593 5.38 -6.23 21.22
C GLN A 593 6.66 -6.10 20.41
N ASP A 594 7.01 -7.08 19.58
CA ASP A 594 8.25 -7.03 18.81
C ASP A 594 8.22 -5.92 17.74
N ILE A 595 7.10 -5.75 17.04
CA ILE A 595 6.92 -4.65 16.07
C ILE A 595 7.08 -3.31 16.76
N TYR A 596 6.39 -3.06 17.87
CA TYR A 596 6.53 -1.82 18.64
C TYR A 596 8.00 -1.59 19.01
N GLN A 597 8.68 -2.62 19.54
CA GLN A 597 10.07 -2.51 19.97
C GLN A 597 11.04 -2.22 18.81
N MET A 598 10.77 -2.71 17.60
CA MET A 598 11.57 -2.37 16.41
C MET A 598 11.43 -0.89 16.07
N TYR A 599 10.21 -0.37 15.90
CA TYR A 599 9.99 1.06 15.63
C TYR A 599 10.56 1.93 16.75
N ALA A 600 10.26 1.58 18.00
CA ALA A 600 10.68 2.30 19.18
C ALA A 600 12.22 2.41 19.23
N ARG A 601 12.94 1.32 19.00
CA ARG A 601 14.41 1.30 18.94
C ARG A 601 14.97 2.10 17.77
N SER A 602 14.38 1.97 16.59
CA SER A 602 14.78 2.73 15.41
C SER A 602 14.67 4.24 15.64
N ARG A 603 13.67 4.70 16.40
CA ARG A 603 13.47 6.10 16.77
C ARG A 603 14.40 6.57 17.88
N ARG A 604 14.63 5.73 18.90
CA ARG A 604 15.58 6.06 19.98
C ARG A 604 17.00 6.27 19.46
N GLY A 605 17.45 5.41 18.53
CA GLY A 605 18.83 5.37 18.07
C GLY A 605 19.73 4.54 19.00
N LYS A 606 21.04 4.55 18.74
CA LYS A 606 22.02 3.82 19.57
C LYS A 606 22.15 4.47 20.96
N PRO A 607 22.07 3.72 22.07
CA PRO A 607 22.34 4.26 23.39
C PRO A 607 23.76 4.87 23.46
N HIS A 608 23.89 6.04 24.08
CA HIS A 608 25.17 6.79 24.18
C HIS A 608 26.32 5.97 24.81
N TYR A 609 26.02 4.96 25.63
CA TYR A 609 27.06 4.10 26.21
C TYR A 609 27.54 2.98 25.27
N LYS A 610 26.83 2.73 24.14
CA LYS A 610 27.19 1.74 23.11
C LYS A 610 27.91 2.35 21.89
N SER A 611 27.88 3.67 21.73
CA SER A 611 28.51 4.40 20.63
C SER A 611 28.67 5.88 20.99
N GLU A 612 29.80 6.50 20.61
CA GLU A 612 29.98 7.96 20.68
C GLU A 612 29.12 8.70 19.63
N GLU A 613 28.71 8.00 18.57
CA GLU A 613 27.82 8.52 17.53
C GLU A 613 26.39 8.04 17.77
N ASN A 614 25.45 8.97 17.95
CA ASN A 614 24.01 8.67 17.99
C ASN A 614 23.50 8.47 16.55
N THR A 615 23.69 7.28 15.98
CA THR A 615 23.08 6.92 14.71
C THR A 615 21.60 6.63 14.95
N ILE A 616 20.71 7.42 14.33
CA ILE A 616 19.27 7.21 14.38
C ILE A 616 18.80 6.74 13.01
N CYS A 617 17.90 5.75 13.00
CA CYS A 617 17.30 5.24 11.79
C CYS A 617 16.53 6.37 11.07
N GLN A 618 16.73 6.45 9.76
CA GLN A 618 16.11 7.46 8.88
C GLN A 618 14.69 7.08 8.48
N GLY A 619 14.36 5.79 8.54
CA GLY A 619 13.00 5.32 8.32
C GLY A 619 12.81 3.82 8.55
N PHE A 620 11.55 3.46 8.80
CA PHE A 620 11.15 2.08 9.05
C PHE A 620 9.82 1.79 8.35
N MET A 621 9.86 0.85 7.40
CA MET A 621 8.74 0.28 6.68
C MET A 621 8.55 -1.17 7.10
N LEU A 622 7.38 -1.47 7.67
CA LEU A 622 6.99 -2.82 7.99
C LEU A 622 6.45 -3.51 6.74
N TRP A 623 6.88 -4.75 6.52
CA TRP A 623 6.19 -5.67 5.64
C TRP A 623 5.14 -6.42 6.47
N LYS A 624 3.83 -6.15 6.31
CA LYS A 624 3.19 -5.24 5.35
C LYS A 624 1.93 -4.62 5.95
N ILE A 625 1.32 -3.66 5.25
CA ILE A 625 0.13 -2.95 5.74
C ILE A 625 -1.14 -3.77 5.51
N ASN A 626 -1.32 -4.37 4.33
CA ASN A 626 -2.59 -5.00 3.91
C ASN A 626 -2.44 -6.44 3.41
N ASP A 627 -3.53 -7.22 3.46
CA ASP A 627 -3.63 -8.54 2.84
C ASP A 627 -4.55 -8.55 1.60
N PRO A 628 -4.09 -9.04 0.43
CA PRO A 628 -4.94 -9.21 -0.75
C PRO A 628 -5.95 -10.36 -0.62
N TRP A 629 -5.69 -11.30 0.30
CA TRP A 629 -6.44 -12.54 0.52
C TRP A 629 -6.44 -12.89 2.01
N PRO A 630 -7.46 -13.60 2.52
CA PRO A 630 -7.43 -14.16 3.88
C PRO A 630 -6.20 -15.06 4.10
N ASN A 631 -5.35 -14.75 5.07
CA ASN A 631 -4.12 -15.49 5.32
C ASN A 631 -3.60 -15.31 6.76
N PHE A 632 -2.74 -16.22 7.21
CA PHE A 632 -1.86 -15.99 8.35
C PHE A 632 -0.54 -15.42 7.83
N TYR A 633 -0.36 -14.12 8.02
CA TYR A 633 0.79 -13.39 7.54
C TYR A 633 1.10 -12.21 8.47
N CYS A 634 1.44 -11.03 7.94
CA CYS A 634 1.94 -9.90 8.74
C CYS A 634 1.16 -8.59 8.56
N ALA A 635 -0.01 -8.61 7.92
CA ALA A 635 -0.77 -7.40 7.60
C ALA A 635 -1.35 -6.69 8.85
N LEU A 636 -1.14 -5.37 8.92
CA LEU A 636 -1.74 -4.52 9.96
C LEU A 636 -3.26 -4.39 9.80
N VAL A 637 -3.73 -4.39 8.55
CA VAL A 637 -5.14 -4.38 8.15
C VAL A 637 -5.40 -5.67 7.37
N ASP A 638 -6.28 -6.52 7.88
CA ASP A 638 -6.59 -7.78 7.21
C ASP A 638 -7.44 -7.58 5.94
N TYR A 639 -7.67 -8.68 5.21
CA TYR A 639 -8.44 -8.70 3.96
C TYR A 639 -9.85 -8.10 4.08
N TYR A 640 -10.50 -8.22 5.25
CA TYR A 640 -11.85 -7.67 5.47
C TYR A 640 -11.83 -6.21 5.95
N GLY A 641 -10.64 -5.60 6.01
CA GLY A 641 -10.47 -4.22 6.45
C GLY A 641 -10.46 -4.06 7.97
N GLU A 642 -10.15 -5.09 8.75
CA GLU A 642 -10.08 -4.96 10.21
C GLU A 642 -8.64 -4.66 10.68
N CYS A 643 -8.49 -3.67 11.56
CA CYS A 643 -7.19 -3.25 12.07
C CYS A 643 -6.72 -4.14 13.24
N ALA A 644 -5.69 -4.95 13.04
CA ALA A 644 -5.13 -5.83 14.07
C ALA A 644 -4.53 -5.04 15.26
N MET A 645 -4.22 -5.74 16.36
CA MET A 645 -3.52 -5.13 17.51
C MET A 645 -2.18 -4.48 17.11
N THR A 646 -1.50 -5.07 16.13
CA THR A 646 -0.25 -4.56 15.56
C THR A 646 -0.42 -3.20 14.89
N TYR A 647 -1.57 -2.91 14.28
CA TYR A 647 -1.89 -1.59 13.71
C TYR A 647 -1.83 -0.50 14.78
N TYR A 648 -2.45 -0.75 15.94
CA TYR A 648 -2.45 0.20 17.05
C TYR A 648 -1.09 0.29 17.74
N ALA A 649 -0.31 -0.80 17.75
CA ALA A 649 1.08 -0.78 18.20
C ALA A 649 1.95 0.15 17.33
N VAL A 650 1.85 0.03 16.00
CA VAL A 650 2.54 0.94 15.07
C VAL A 650 2.05 2.37 15.25
N LYS A 651 0.73 2.58 15.32
CA LYS A 651 0.13 3.92 15.53
C LYS A 651 0.71 4.64 16.75
N ARG A 652 0.93 3.91 17.85
CA ARG A 652 1.53 4.46 19.07
C ARG A 652 3.02 4.74 18.90
N ALA A 653 3.73 3.88 18.16
CA ALA A 653 5.17 3.96 17.96
C ALA A 653 5.60 5.05 16.98
N VAL A 654 4.71 5.52 16.08
CA VAL A 654 5.03 6.55 15.05
C VAL A 654 4.52 7.95 15.39
N ARG A 655 4.08 8.20 16.63
CA ARG A 655 3.61 9.53 17.06
C ARG A 655 4.70 10.61 16.85
N PRO A 656 4.38 11.80 16.32
CA PRO A 656 5.41 12.82 16.01
C PRO A 656 6.22 13.25 17.24
N VAL A 657 5.55 13.49 18.36
CA VAL A 657 6.17 13.60 19.69
C VAL A 657 5.87 12.33 20.45
N TRP A 658 6.89 11.67 20.96
CA TRP A 658 6.80 10.34 21.53
C TRP A 658 7.69 10.19 22.76
N ILE A 659 7.25 9.39 23.74
CA ILE A 659 8.05 8.95 24.90
C ILE A 659 7.96 7.43 25.03
N ASP A 660 9.02 6.84 25.57
CA ASP A 660 9.11 5.38 25.76
C ASP A 660 9.80 5.01 27.06
N LEU A 661 9.35 3.90 27.66
CA LEU A 661 9.99 3.29 28.82
C LEU A 661 10.77 2.06 28.35
N GLU A 662 12.08 2.19 28.25
CA GLU A 662 12.97 1.08 27.89
C GLU A 662 13.43 0.37 29.16
N VAL A 663 13.03 -0.89 29.33
CA VAL A 663 13.46 -1.76 30.43
C VAL A 663 14.63 -2.63 29.94
N ASP A 664 15.84 -2.29 30.37
CA ASP A 664 17.09 -3.02 30.06
C ASP A 664 17.87 -3.22 31.38
N ASP A 665 19.19 -2.98 31.39
CA ASP A 665 20.02 -2.91 32.59
C ASP A 665 19.54 -1.87 33.62
N ARG A 666 18.83 -0.84 33.12
CA ARG A 666 18.08 0.16 33.86
C ARG A 666 16.74 0.41 33.17
N VAL A 667 15.86 1.16 33.82
CA VAL A 667 14.68 1.70 33.14
C VAL A 667 14.97 3.13 32.69
N TYR A 668 14.99 3.35 31.38
CA TYR A 668 15.20 4.65 30.75
C TYR A 668 13.88 5.23 30.28
N LEU A 669 13.64 6.50 30.56
CA LEU A 669 12.60 7.30 29.92
C LEU A 669 13.21 8.04 28.74
N TRP A 670 12.80 7.67 27.53
CA TRP A 670 13.21 8.32 26.28
C TRP A 670 12.18 9.34 25.82
N GLY A 671 12.65 10.35 25.10
CA GLY A 671 11.82 11.32 24.39
C GLY A 671 12.30 11.50 22.96
N VAL A 672 11.35 11.60 22.02
CA VAL A 672 11.58 11.81 20.59
C VAL A 672 10.64 12.91 20.10
N ASN A 673 11.18 13.82 19.27
CA ASN A 673 10.43 14.88 18.62
C ASN A 673 10.81 14.92 17.14
N ASP A 674 9.95 14.36 16.29
CA ASP A 674 10.10 14.33 14.83
C ASP A 674 9.33 15.49 14.15
N THR A 675 8.97 16.55 14.90
CA THR A 675 8.25 17.71 14.37
C THR A 675 9.21 18.84 13.98
N LEU A 676 8.69 19.86 13.28
CA LEU A 676 9.43 21.07 12.91
C LEU A 676 9.51 22.12 14.01
N SER A 677 9.03 21.82 15.23
CA SER A 677 8.99 22.77 16.34
C SER A 677 9.51 22.13 17.62
N ASP A 678 10.10 22.96 18.49
CA ASP A 678 10.50 22.50 19.81
C ASP A 678 9.26 22.10 20.62
N PHE A 679 9.39 21.03 21.40
CA PHE A 679 8.34 20.54 22.29
C PHE A 679 8.75 20.71 23.75
N ARG A 680 7.81 21.19 24.56
CA ARG A 680 7.93 21.31 26.01
C ARG A 680 6.71 20.72 26.68
N GLY A 681 6.93 20.11 27.83
CA GLY A 681 5.87 19.42 28.56
C GLY A 681 6.37 18.81 29.85
N THR A 682 5.59 17.89 30.41
CA THR A 682 5.96 17.13 31.61
C THR A 682 5.49 15.69 31.46
N VAL A 683 6.30 14.72 31.92
CA VAL A 683 5.87 13.33 32.09
C VAL A 683 5.54 13.08 33.54
N THR A 684 4.29 12.68 33.80
CA THR A 684 3.91 12.09 35.08
C THR A 684 4.25 10.60 35.04
N LEU A 685 5.30 10.21 35.75
CA LEU A 685 5.72 8.82 35.93
C LEU A 685 5.07 8.21 37.17
N THR A 686 4.46 7.03 37.01
CA THR A 686 3.77 6.31 38.07
C THR A 686 4.27 4.87 38.13
N SER A 687 4.60 4.40 39.34
CA SER A 687 4.85 3.00 39.66
C SER A 687 3.59 2.42 40.32
N PHE A 688 2.88 1.54 39.61
CA PHE A 688 1.62 0.96 40.06
C PHE A 688 1.75 -0.53 40.41
N ARG A 689 1.37 -0.92 41.63
CA ARG A 689 1.34 -2.31 42.11
C ARG A 689 0.02 -2.97 41.75
N MET A 690 0.04 -3.85 40.75
CA MET A 690 -1.16 -4.53 40.25
C MET A 690 -1.80 -5.44 41.30
N ASP A 691 -0.97 -6.18 42.04
CA ASP A 691 -1.39 -7.14 43.08
C ASP A 691 -2.02 -6.47 44.29
N GLU A 692 -1.64 -5.22 44.58
CA GLU A 692 -2.15 -4.44 45.69
C GLU A 692 -3.15 -3.35 45.25
N ASN A 693 -3.41 -3.25 43.94
CA ASN A 693 -4.25 -2.24 43.31
C ASN A 693 -3.95 -0.79 43.79
N ARG A 694 -2.66 -0.44 43.94
CA ARG A 694 -2.25 0.89 44.45
C ARG A 694 -1.09 1.49 43.69
N THR A 695 -1.07 2.81 43.63
CA THR A 695 0.13 3.58 43.28
C THR A 695 1.13 3.53 44.43
N ASP A 696 2.35 3.07 44.14
CA ASP A 696 3.43 3.04 45.13
C ASP A 696 4.25 4.34 45.12
N ARG A 697 4.60 4.81 43.92
CA ARG A 697 5.45 6.00 43.73
C ARG A 697 5.01 6.79 42.52
N GLN A 698 5.25 8.09 42.56
CA GLN A 698 5.00 9.00 41.46
C GLN A 698 6.13 10.05 41.37
N ALA A 699 6.43 10.50 40.17
CA ALA A 699 7.38 11.58 39.90
C ALA A 699 6.92 12.40 38.70
N GLU A 700 7.31 13.67 38.66
CA GLU A 700 7.09 14.55 37.52
C GLU A 700 8.45 14.85 36.89
N ILE A 701 8.59 14.58 35.59
CA ILE A 701 9.83 14.79 34.83
C ILE A 701 9.58 15.88 33.79
N PRO A 702 10.26 17.03 33.85
CA PRO A 702 10.13 18.05 32.81
C PRO A 702 10.67 17.53 31.48
N VAL A 703 9.99 17.87 30.39
CA VAL A 703 10.37 17.51 29.02
C VAL A 703 10.72 18.77 28.24
N SER A 704 11.88 18.76 27.60
CA SER A 704 12.30 19.76 26.63
C SER A 704 13.02 19.04 25.49
N LEU A 705 12.35 18.93 24.35
CA LEU A 705 12.87 18.26 23.16
C LEU A 705 12.95 19.28 22.03
N LEU A 706 14.16 19.50 21.50
CA LEU A 706 14.32 20.34 20.31
C LEU A 706 13.69 19.65 19.09
N LYS A 707 13.36 20.42 18.06
CA LYS A 707 12.93 19.83 16.78
C LYS A 707 13.94 18.79 16.25
N ASP A 708 13.43 17.69 15.70
CA ASP A 708 14.21 16.56 15.16
C ASP A 708 15.28 16.00 16.12
N THR A 709 14.87 15.70 17.37
CA THR A 709 15.78 15.10 18.36
C THR A 709 15.23 13.85 19.02
N SER A 710 16.14 12.98 19.46
CA SER A 710 15.88 11.81 20.29
C SER A 710 16.90 11.76 21.41
N GLY A 711 16.48 11.44 22.63
CA GLY A 711 17.40 11.27 23.75
C GLY A 711 16.75 10.72 25.02
N VAL A 712 17.60 10.31 25.96
CA VAL A 712 17.19 9.92 27.32
C VAL A 712 16.82 11.17 28.09
N LEU A 713 15.57 11.24 28.56
CA LEU A 713 15.07 12.31 29.44
C LEU A 713 15.56 12.09 30.88
N THR A 714 15.47 10.85 31.37
CA THR A 714 16.01 10.42 32.66
C THR A 714 16.08 8.89 32.74
N ASN A 715 16.70 8.36 33.80
CA ASN A 715 16.51 6.98 34.23
C ASN A 715 15.74 6.94 35.55
N LEU A 716 15.18 5.78 35.90
CA LEU A 716 14.34 5.61 37.09
C LEU A 716 15.13 5.17 38.34
N ASP A 717 16.47 5.29 38.35
CA ASP A 717 17.31 4.81 39.47
C ASP A 717 17.05 5.54 40.78
N PHE A 718 16.53 6.77 40.72
CA PHE A 718 16.17 7.58 41.89
C PHE A 718 15.07 6.95 42.74
N TRP A 719 14.29 6.00 42.17
CA TRP A 719 13.35 5.19 42.93
C TRP A 719 14.05 4.02 43.65
N GLY A 720 15.24 3.61 43.25
CA GLY A 720 15.86 2.37 43.73
C GLY A 720 15.06 1.13 43.30
N PRO A 721 15.17 0.00 44.02
CA PRO A 721 14.49 -1.23 43.63
C PRO A 721 12.96 -1.08 43.55
N VAL A 722 12.39 -1.63 42.47
CA VAL A 722 10.95 -1.68 42.18
C VAL A 722 10.51 -3.15 42.15
N HIS A 723 9.31 -3.43 42.65
CA HIS A 723 8.80 -4.80 42.72
C HIS A 723 8.40 -5.34 41.35
N TRP A 724 8.58 -6.63 41.08
CA TRP A 724 8.30 -7.23 39.77
C TRP A 724 6.84 -7.15 39.30
N HIS A 725 5.87 -7.13 40.22
CA HIS A 725 4.44 -6.92 39.92
C HIS A 725 4.05 -5.46 39.65
N THR A 726 5.03 -4.60 39.41
CA THR A 726 4.81 -3.18 39.12
C THR A 726 4.62 -2.98 37.62
N VAL A 727 3.59 -2.22 37.26
CA VAL A 727 3.47 -1.60 35.95
C VAL A 727 4.02 -0.18 36.07
N LEU A 728 5.00 0.12 35.22
CA LEU A 728 5.46 1.48 35.04
C LEU A 728 4.54 2.17 34.04
N HIS A 729 4.04 3.33 34.40
CA HIS A 729 3.13 4.12 33.58
C HIS A 729 3.69 5.53 33.42
N ALA A 730 3.73 6.04 32.19
CA ALA A 730 4.17 7.38 31.87
C ALA A 730 3.07 8.11 31.09
N CYS A 731 2.64 9.27 31.58
CA CYS A 731 1.69 10.15 30.91
C CYS A 731 2.40 11.43 30.46
N LEU A 732 2.50 11.64 29.15
CA LEU A 732 3.02 12.88 28.59
C LEU A 732 1.94 13.96 28.58
N LYS A 733 2.26 15.12 29.15
CA LYS A 733 1.41 16.32 29.13
C LYS A 733 2.10 17.46 28.40
N ASP A 734 1.33 18.29 27.72
CA ASP A 734 1.82 19.53 27.11
C ASP A 734 2.05 20.64 28.17
N GLU A 735 2.48 21.83 27.75
CA GLU A 735 2.68 22.98 28.64
C GLU A 735 1.38 23.48 29.31
N ARG A 736 0.21 23.12 28.79
CA ARG A 736 -1.10 23.46 29.37
C ARG A 736 -1.55 22.44 30.41
N GLY A 737 -0.81 21.34 30.56
CA GLY A 737 -1.14 20.22 31.44
C GLY A 737 -2.14 19.23 30.84
N GLU A 738 -2.44 19.33 29.55
CA GLU A 738 -3.32 18.41 28.84
C GLU A 738 -2.57 17.11 28.53
N ALA A 739 -3.16 15.97 28.87
CA ALA A 739 -2.57 14.67 28.60
C ALA A 739 -2.65 14.33 27.11
N LEU A 740 -1.48 14.10 26.49
CA LEU A 740 -1.38 13.77 25.07
C LEU A 740 -1.54 12.28 24.82
N PHE A 741 -0.78 11.46 25.56
CA PHE A 741 -0.87 10.01 25.52
C PHE A 741 -0.14 9.38 26.71
N THR A 742 -0.34 8.07 26.87
CA THR A 742 0.32 7.26 27.89
C THR A 742 1.10 6.11 27.27
N THR A 743 2.11 5.64 27.99
CA THR A 743 2.83 4.39 27.69
C THR A 743 3.07 3.59 28.97
N THR A 744 3.10 2.27 28.85
CA THR A 744 3.28 1.33 29.94
C THR A 744 4.47 0.41 29.67
N ALA A 745 5.16 0.01 30.73
CA ALA A 745 6.20 -1.01 30.67
C ALA A 745 6.09 -1.99 31.84
N PHE A 746 6.36 -3.26 31.52
CA PHE A 746 6.42 -4.35 32.50
C PHE A 746 7.87 -4.67 32.86
N LEU A 747 8.10 -5.07 34.11
CA LEU A 747 9.42 -5.50 34.58
C LEU A 747 9.69 -7.00 34.39
N LYS A 748 8.67 -7.75 33.96
CA LYS A 748 8.71 -9.18 33.66
C LYS A 748 7.85 -9.46 32.44
N GLN A 749 8.15 -10.56 31.77
CA GLN A 749 7.31 -11.12 30.71
C GLN A 749 5.89 -11.43 31.22
N GLU A 750 4.91 -11.39 30.32
CA GLU A 750 3.49 -11.40 30.64
C GLU A 750 3.06 -12.65 31.44
N ASN A 751 3.53 -13.84 31.07
CA ASN A 751 3.19 -15.09 31.77
C ASN A 751 3.81 -15.25 33.17
N MET A 752 4.62 -14.29 33.61
CA MET A 752 5.17 -14.24 34.97
C MET A 752 4.41 -13.24 35.86
N LEU A 753 3.37 -12.58 35.36
CA LEU A 753 2.62 -11.53 36.05
C LEU A 753 1.18 -11.95 36.30
N ALA A 754 0.75 -11.96 37.56
CA ALA A 754 -0.66 -12.24 37.89
C ALA A 754 -1.55 -11.02 37.59
N PHE A 755 -2.12 -10.96 36.39
CA PHE A 755 -3.08 -9.92 36.02
C PHE A 755 -4.39 -10.06 36.80
N PRO A 756 -4.95 -8.96 37.33
CA PRO A 756 -6.21 -9.01 38.05
C PRO A 756 -7.39 -9.19 37.07
N ASP A 757 -8.45 -9.83 37.55
CA ASP A 757 -9.75 -9.79 36.90
C ASP A 757 -10.32 -8.36 37.05
N ALA A 758 -10.33 -7.62 35.94
CA ALA A 758 -10.71 -6.20 35.88
C ALA A 758 -12.13 -6.04 35.32
N ILE A 759 -12.92 -5.18 35.96
CA ILE A 759 -14.29 -4.86 35.57
C ILE A 759 -14.30 -3.49 34.89
N LEU A 760 -14.72 -3.47 33.63
CA LEU A 760 -14.78 -2.25 32.83
C LEU A 760 -16.13 -1.55 32.99
N THR A 761 -16.10 -0.23 33.07
CA THR A 761 -17.28 0.63 32.85
C THR A 761 -17.15 1.28 31.48
N LEU A 762 -18.24 1.27 30.72
CA LEU A 762 -18.31 1.76 29.35
C LEU A 762 -19.45 2.75 29.20
N THR A 763 -19.18 3.91 28.62
CA THR A 763 -20.21 4.89 28.23
C THR A 763 -19.95 5.37 26.80
N VAL A 764 -21.01 5.62 26.04
CA VAL A 764 -20.92 6.16 24.67
C VAL A 764 -21.68 7.48 24.60
N GLU A 765 -20.98 8.53 24.18
CA GLU A 765 -21.52 9.88 24.03
C GLU A 765 -21.17 10.41 22.63
N GLY A 766 -22.17 10.52 21.75
CA GLY A 766 -21.97 10.91 20.36
C GLY A 766 -21.06 9.91 19.62
N ASP A 767 -19.92 10.41 19.15
CA ASP A 767 -18.89 9.61 18.46
C ASP A 767 -17.67 9.36 19.37
N SER A 768 -17.91 9.17 20.66
CA SER A 768 -16.86 8.90 21.63
C SER A 768 -17.27 7.81 22.61
N VAL A 769 -16.31 6.95 22.92
CA VAL A 769 -16.39 5.89 23.93
C VAL A 769 -15.53 6.28 25.12
N THR A 770 -16.06 6.19 26.33
CA THR A 770 -15.29 6.41 27.55
C THR A 770 -15.25 5.12 28.36
N VAL A 771 -14.04 4.67 28.67
CA VAL A 771 -13.76 3.44 29.43
C VAL A 771 -13.05 3.79 30.73
N SER A 772 -13.51 3.19 31.83
CA SER A 772 -12.80 3.17 33.12
C SER A 772 -12.75 1.74 33.67
N THR A 773 -11.91 1.50 34.66
CA THR A 773 -11.69 0.16 35.24
C THR A 773 -11.50 0.25 36.75
N ASP A 774 -11.86 -0.81 37.49
CA ASP A 774 -11.66 -0.90 38.94
C ASP A 774 -10.26 -1.39 39.34
N ARG A 775 -9.59 -2.12 38.43
CA ARG A 775 -8.23 -2.66 38.55
C ARG A 775 -7.46 -2.48 37.25
N PHE A 776 -6.16 -2.80 37.25
CA PHE A 776 -5.37 -2.78 36.01
C PHE A 776 -5.99 -3.69 34.94
N ALA A 777 -6.43 -3.11 33.83
CA ALA A 777 -6.98 -3.84 32.70
C ALA A 777 -5.93 -3.95 31.59
N ARG A 778 -5.50 -5.19 31.32
CA ARG A 778 -4.57 -5.49 30.22
C ARG A 778 -5.30 -5.50 28.89
N CYS A 779 -4.74 -4.81 27.89
CA CYS A 779 -5.15 -4.90 26.49
C CYS A 779 -6.67 -4.85 26.30
N VAL A 780 -7.28 -3.75 26.73
CA VAL A 780 -8.70 -3.46 26.55
C VAL A 780 -9.00 -3.37 25.05
N GLU A 781 -9.85 -4.29 24.58
CA GLU A 781 -10.40 -4.31 23.24
C GLU A 781 -11.76 -3.62 23.24
N LEU A 782 -11.93 -2.67 22.31
CA LEU A 782 -13.20 -2.12 21.86
C LEU A 782 -13.63 -2.87 20.59
N SER A 783 -14.86 -3.36 20.60
CA SER A 783 -15.51 -4.03 19.48
C SER A 783 -16.97 -3.58 19.38
N ALA A 784 -17.70 -4.10 18.40
CA ALA A 784 -19.09 -3.71 18.15
C ALA A 784 -19.99 -4.90 17.89
N GLY A 785 -21.29 -4.73 18.13
CA GLY A 785 -22.25 -5.83 18.18
C GLY A 785 -22.27 -6.51 19.56
N GLU A 786 -23.37 -7.21 19.86
CA GLU A 786 -23.57 -7.85 21.18
C GLU A 786 -22.48 -8.89 21.49
N ASP A 787 -21.99 -9.58 20.46
CA ASP A 787 -20.91 -10.56 20.51
C ASP A 787 -19.52 -9.97 20.18
N GLY A 788 -19.42 -8.68 19.86
CA GLY A 788 -18.18 -8.03 19.45
C GLY A 788 -17.69 -8.39 18.03
N GLU A 789 -18.53 -9.03 17.20
CA GLU A 789 -18.11 -9.55 15.91
C GLU A 789 -18.50 -8.67 14.71
N ALA A 790 -19.08 -7.49 14.95
CA ALA A 790 -19.48 -6.59 13.86
C ALA A 790 -18.28 -5.97 13.11
N PHE A 791 -18.38 -5.86 11.80
CA PHE A 791 -17.31 -5.38 10.92
C PHE A 791 -17.43 -3.88 10.58
N GLY A 792 -16.33 -3.29 10.11
CA GLY A 792 -16.29 -1.95 9.53
C GLY A 792 -16.05 -0.81 10.53
N TRP A 793 -15.89 -1.13 11.81
CA TRP A 793 -15.64 -0.16 12.87
C TRP A 793 -14.18 0.27 12.91
N VAL A 794 -13.96 1.58 13.07
CA VAL A 794 -12.62 2.15 13.27
C VAL A 794 -12.65 3.02 14.51
N PHE A 795 -11.88 2.63 15.52
CA PHE A 795 -11.69 3.39 16.74
C PHE A 795 -10.39 4.20 16.66
N GLU A 796 -10.36 5.35 17.33
CA GLU A 796 -9.18 6.20 17.41
C GLU A 796 -8.00 5.46 18.06
N ASP A 797 -8.26 4.64 19.07
CA ASP A 797 -7.30 3.78 19.73
C ASP A 797 -7.98 2.49 20.19
N ASN A 798 -7.27 1.37 20.20
CA ASN A 798 -7.81 0.06 20.60
C ASN A 798 -6.69 -0.85 21.11
N PHE A 799 -7.00 -1.91 21.86
CA PHE A 799 -6.00 -2.81 22.45
C PHE A 799 -5.00 -2.06 23.34
N PHE A 800 -5.50 -1.30 24.32
CA PHE A 800 -4.70 -0.47 25.22
C PHE A 800 -4.76 -0.96 26.66
N ASP A 801 -3.70 -0.71 27.43
CA ASP A 801 -3.76 -0.89 28.88
C ASP A 801 -4.52 0.27 29.54
N LEU A 802 -5.15 -0.01 30.68
CA LEU A 802 -5.87 0.99 31.46
C LEU A 802 -5.64 0.79 32.95
N LEU A 803 -5.17 1.84 33.64
CA LEU A 803 -5.02 1.85 35.09
C LEU A 803 -6.32 2.31 35.79
N PRO A 804 -6.59 1.88 37.04
CA PRO A 804 -7.85 2.18 37.73
C PRO A 804 -8.05 3.65 38.11
N PHE A 805 -6.99 4.45 38.07
CA PHE A 805 -7.07 5.89 38.26
C PHE A 805 -7.24 6.66 36.95
N GLU A 806 -7.25 5.97 35.81
CA GLU A 806 -7.44 6.58 34.49
C GLU A 806 -8.88 6.49 34.04
N THR A 807 -9.26 7.44 33.19
CA THR A 807 -10.47 7.35 32.37
C THR A 807 -10.04 7.64 30.95
N LYS A 808 -10.27 6.68 30.05
CA LYS A 808 -9.82 6.79 28.67
C LYS A 808 -10.99 7.06 27.75
N ARG A 809 -10.90 8.18 27.04
CA ARG A 809 -11.84 8.59 26.00
C ARG A 809 -11.25 8.23 24.64
N VAL A 810 -12.03 7.57 23.79
CA VAL A 810 -11.64 7.08 22.46
C VAL A 810 -12.69 7.52 21.45
N GLY A 811 -12.28 8.21 20.38
CA GLY A 811 -13.17 8.54 19.28
C GLY A 811 -13.63 7.33 18.46
N ILE A 812 -14.88 7.34 18.02
CA ILE A 812 -15.42 6.43 16.99
C ILE A 812 -15.23 7.13 15.65
N ILE A 813 -14.18 6.76 14.92
CA ILE A 813 -13.83 7.39 13.64
C ILE A 813 -14.80 6.95 12.54
N ARG A 814 -15.19 5.68 12.57
CA ARG A 814 -16.21 5.12 11.67
C ARG A 814 -17.05 4.09 12.38
N LYS A 815 -18.37 4.19 12.21
CA LYS A 815 -19.34 3.17 12.64
C LYS A 815 -19.50 2.15 11.52
N GLY A 816 -19.45 0.88 11.88
CA GLY A 816 -19.75 -0.24 11.00
C GLY A 816 -21.12 -0.84 11.30
N GLU A 817 -21.22 -2.16 11.16
CA GLU A 817 -22.44 -2.92 11.43
C GLU A 817 -22.79 -2.97 12.93
N GLY A 818 -24.06 -3.18 13.28
CA GLY A 818 -24.49 -3.32 14.68
C GLY A 818 -24.90 -2.02 15.38
N SER A 819 -25.51 -2.14 16.56
CA SER A 819 -26.13 -1.03 17.31
C SER A 819 -25.48 -0.72 18.65
N CYS A 820 -24.43 -1.44 19.05
CA CYS A 820 -23.79 -1.30 20.34
C CYS A 820 -22.26 -1.43 20.27
N VAL A 821 -21.59 -0.86 21.27
CA VAL A 821 -20.14 -0.97 21.48
C VAL A 821 -19.90 -1.88 22.67
N ARG A 822 -18.89 -2.75 22.55
CA ARG A 822 -18.45 -3.71 23.55
C ARG A 822 -17.02 -3.38 23.97
N ALA A 823 -16.71 -3.53 25.25
CA ALA A 823 -15.37 -3.44 25.80
C ALA A 823 -15.02 -4.69 26.62
N LYS A 824 -13.83 -5.26 26.40
CA LYS A 824 -13.33 -6.44 27.12
C LYS A 824 -11.85 -6.28 27.45
N ALA A 825 -11.45 -6.56 28.69
CA ALA A 825 -10.04 -6.69 29.06
C ALA A 825 -9.58 -8.13 28.80
N GLN A 826 -8.34 -8.35 28.37
CA GLN A 826 -7.86 -9.68 27.97
C GLN A 826 -8.04 -10.74 29.07
N TYR A 827 -7.74 -10.37 30.32
CA TYR A 827 -7.82 -11.26 31.49
C TYR A 827 -9.06 -11.00 32.35
N GLY A 828 -9.98 -10.18 31.86
CA GLY A 828 -11.27 -9.95 32.51
C GLY A 828 -12.22 -11.11 32.25
N SER A 829 -12.93 -11.55 33.29
CA SER A 829 -13.96 -12.59 33.21
C SER A 829 -15.26 -12.10 32.56
N THR A 830 -15.41 -10.78 32.43
CA THR A 830 -16.62 -10.12 31.92
C THR A 830 -16.29 -9.13 30.81
N PHE A 831 -17.32 -8.76 30.06
CA PHE A 831 -17.28 -7.66 29.08
C PHE A 831 -18.45 -6.72 29.36
N THR A 832 -18.33 -5.49 28.89
CA THR A 832 -19.34 -4.44 29.09
C THR A 832 -19.85 -3.98 27.73
N VAL A 833 -21.18 -3.85 27.60
CA VAL A 833 -21.85 -3.41 26.37
C VAL A 833 -22.58 -2.10 26.64
N CYS A 834 -22.55 -1.19 25.67
CA CYS A 834 -23.29 0.06 25.68
C CYS A 834 -23.98 0.26 24.33
N GLU A 835 -25.31 0.42 24.35
CA GLU A 835 -26.11 0.72 23.16
C GLU A 835 -25.78 2.11 22.62
N LEU A 836 -25.73 2.24 21.29
CA LEU A 836 -25.65 3.54 20.66
C LEU A 836 -27.00 4.27 20.82
N PRO A 837 -26.98 5.59 21.05
CA PRO A 837 -28.22 6.36 21.06
C PRO A 837 -28.91 6.25 19.71
N VAL A 838 -30.19 5.82 19.71
CA VAL A 838 -31.02 5.75 18.50
C VAL A 838 -31.15 7.16 17.93
N VAL A 839 -30.50 7.40 16.78
CA VAL A 839 -30.73 8.63 16.02
C VAL A 839 -32.16 8.57 15.49
N GLY A 840 -33.08 9.29 16.13
CA GLY A 840 -34.43 9.46 15.60
C GLY A 840 -34.33 10.01 14.18
N LYS A 841 -34.99 9.35 13.22
CA LYS A 841 -35.08 9.80 11.82
C LYS A 841 -35.61 11.24 11.78
N GLY A 842 -34.73 12.22 11.76
CA GLY A 842 -35.03 13.57 11.37
C GLY A 842 -35.27 13.59 9.87
N ASN A 843 -36.44 14.04 9.46
CA ASN A 843 -36.80 14.26 8.05
C ASN A 843 -35.68 15.00 7.30
N THR A 844 -34.97 14.30 6.42
CA THR A 844 -34.10 14.91 5.41
C THR A 844 -34.96 15.35 4.23
N ASN A 845 -35.56 16.54 4.37
CA ASN A 845 -35.90 17.41 3.26
C ASN A 845 -35.12 18.72 3.47
N ALA A 846 -33.93 18.82 2.88
CA ALA A 846 -33.26 20.05 2.49
C ALA A 846 -32.03 19.70 1.64
#